data_AF-A0A2N4SZB1-F1
#
_entry.id   AF-A0A2N4SZB1-F1
#
_cell.length_a   1.000
_cell.length_b   1.000
_cell.length_c   1.000
_cell.angle_alpha   90.00
_cell.angle_beta   90.00
_cell.angle_gamma   90.00
#
_symmetry.space_group_name_H-M   'P 1'
#
loop_
_entity.id
_entity.type
_entity.pdbx_description
1 polymer ?
#
loop_
_entity_poly.entity_id
_entity_poly.type
_entity_poly.pdbx_seq_one_letter_code
_entity_poly.pdbx_strand_id
1 'polypeptide(L)'
;MVDHFFQESRAGEPVYLDMEDSVFHALASHLDLPVQCAEPEFQAAIHAVLQRHSGPVFRHFDRELTRWWLRLKREKKLGFGSQDAPAPPVVGLLALTARAAELQGTADLGAGAHDSGFYSHLTSLLMLPQSEHGRVSAAIRHSSENWWDSLAYWLELHDGRFGLPSAAAFSYRYVGLPTSQALIREADIPRLHRMFRQFDLEPGGSVSPEDMAVMLREWCETSHDLTANLRRLLENESARQQVADIAVVELSTWTPEAPEDEPNEGGEKRPGRVQLAYWSQRRKLRQRTLHFGALMQGTEAADGWILQTEDSPIQLTVDQATPTAVAFTAEDVNINKRSLLEGQLDVTDPVGRNHQRIPRPVIIFSRSEGIQGFLETPRAQLGREISILVRHDRNLVSRVNSLLTDCAEPGFVHSLAGHGSVPEGWDIFEKVVLLRPPSPSQTGHGLDMLAPLTSLSVEFNGGLRLPGRIARWSYTSKPSMTVTASESLPVSVRLEWMEVESDGIARRTKVLADKAEPPLTLEVPADIPCRDLTVVASQASGSAVREIRRSLRLKRGDDRDARRWSQRPGLAHLDMQRGVISAELLTAEIGDDDVIVKGARVEAFPADTTNTVPGTDVPWKDGRNQLRQATARPHVGLPVPDPTSCLVTGAHRFLLPPTPRKRSKRAVWIYKGCSQCGLTKRHLLDPGNLKTRGPMTDQEMPRYAPLTRTVRHAVGREEIQDLMVHLGYGTMADLRYMARETDLDASDLHEMVRDLESTGFLEIRRDENMRAVDWEINDPVLVEFRDGVAAVGGWSESQLERLIDLSDGRVPTDEGAPTVVRVTDLSQLADDLVPETVYCGSAEVLVDCLPPLSEALAGFPQIPLPSPCQELDWFSVGQAAWIAVDGIGTAGLYRDTSGWITQHYLVVDDVTCLRVDKEFGKHVAAALERRALISYDAEAEELRVPLGARLPGLYERAVVLSTFALPRSNKQRRSIVYPNVDIDLAAALTGKMV
;
A
#
# COMPACT_ATOMS: atom_id res chain seq x y z
N MET A 1 -0.35 -15.98 -28.46
CA MET A 1 0.60 -16.27 -27.36
C MET A 1 0.75 -15.06 -26.45
N VAL A 2 1.39 -13.98 -26.91
CA VAL A 2 1.55 -12.76 -26.09
C VAL A 2 0.20 -12.26 -25.57
N ASP A 3 -0.76 -12.02 -26.47
CA ASP A 3 -2.10 -11.52 -26.13
C ASP A 3 -2.93 -12.49 -25.26
N HIS A 4 -2.54 -13.76 -25.19
CA HIS A 4 -3.22 -14.74 -24.35
C HIS A 4 -2.70 -14.71 -22.92
N PHE A 5 -1.37 -14.79 -22.74
CA PHE A 5 -0.76 -14.86 -21.40
C PHE A 5 -0.64 -13.50 -20.73
N PHE A 6 -0.37 -12.45 -21.51
CA PHE A 6 -0.04 -11.13 -21.02
C PHE A 6 -1.20 -10.16 -21.28
N GLN A 7 -2.11 -10.10 -20.32
CA GLN A 7 -3.31 -9.29 -20.37
C GLN A 7 -3.35 -8.33 -19.18
N GLU A 8 -4.00 -7.17 -19.35
CA GLU A 8 -4.17 -6.21 -18.26
C GLU A 8 -5.04 -6.72 -17.11
N SER A 9 -5.91 -7.69 -17.37
CA SER A 9 -6.71 -8.36 -16.35
C SER A 9 -5.83 -9.07 -15.31
N ARG A 10 -4.61 -9.47 -15.67
CA ARG A 10 -3.64 -10.14 -14.79
C ARG A 10 -2.64 -9.17 -14.16
N ALA A 11 -2.96 -7.86 -14.14
CA ALA A 11 -2.04 -6.84 -13.59
C ALA A 11 -1.73 -7.08 -12.10
N GLY A 12 -0.44 -7.18 -11.78
CA GLY A 12 0.04 -7.46 -10.42
C GLY A 12 -0.05 -8.92 -9.98
N GLU A 13 -0.44 -9.84 -10.86
CA GLU A 13 -0.48 -11.28 -10.61
C GLU A 13 0.68 -12.00 -11.31
N PRO A 14 1.23 -13.09 -10.75
CA PRO A 14 2.20 -13.92 -11.44
C PRO A 14 1.61 -14.52 -12.72
N VAL A 15 2.33 -14.41 -13.83
CA VAL A 15 1.90 -15.02 -15.10
C VAL A 15 2.64 -16.33 -15.32
N TYR A 16 1.89 -17.42 -15.45
CA TYR A 16 2.44 -18.75 -15.76
C TYR A 16 2.27 -19.06 -17.25
N LEU A 17 3.35 -19.51 -17.91
CA LEU A 17 3.31 -19.97 -19.31
C LEU A 17 2.87 -21.43 -19.46
N ASP A 18 1.86 -21.83 -18.68
CA ASP A 18 1.31 -23.19 -18.71
C ASP A 18 0.55 -23.43 -20.02
N MET A 19 0.81 -24.54 -20.69
CA MET A 19 0.30 -24.85 -22.04
C MET A 19 -0.78 -25.93 -21.99
N GLU A 20 -1.79 -25.70 -21.15
CA GLU A 20 -2.95 -26.59 -21.01
C GLU A 20 -3.78 -26.67 -22.31
N ASP A 21 -4.65 -27.69 -22.40
CA ASP A 21 -5.53 -27.87 -23.54
C ASP A 21 -6.41 -26.62 -23.80
N SER A 22 -6.85 -25.93 -22.74
CA SER A 22 -7.62 -24.68 -22.82
C SER A 22 -6.90 -23.59 -23.62
N VAL A 23 -5.57 -23.47 -23.46
CA VAL A 23 -4.73 -22.53 -24.20
C VAL A 23 -4.72 -22.89 -25.69
N PHE A 24 -4.55 -24.17 -26.03
CA PHE A 24 -4.60 -24.60 -27.43
C PHE A 24 -5.98 -24.42 -28.05
N HIS A 25 -7.06 -24.59 -27.30
CA HIS A 25 -8.41 -24.27 -27.76
C HIS A 25 -8.57 -22.77 -28.05
N ALA A 26 -8.06 -21.90 -27.16
CA ALA A 26 -8.10 -20.46 -27.35
C ALA A 26 -7.26 -20.03 -28.58
N LEU A 27 -6.07 -20.60 -28.76
CA LEU A 27 -5.22 -20.35 -29.93
C LEU A 27 -5.87 -20.83 -31.23
N ALA A 28 -6.46 -22.04 -31.23
CA ALA A 28 -7.18 -22.60 -32.37
C ALA A 28 -8.32 -21.67 -32.79
N SER A 29 -9.13 -21.23 -31.83
CA SER A 29 -10.24 -20.30 -32.06
C SER A 29 -9.78 -18.95 -32.61
N HIS A 30 -8.65 -18.43 -32.12
CA HIS A 30 -8.13 -17.13 -32.55
C HIS A 30 -7.52 -17.18 -33.96
N LEU A 31 -6.94 -18.32 -34.35
CA LEU A 31 -6.30 -18.52 -35.66
C LEU A 31 -7.23 -19.18 -36.70
N ASP A 32 -8.49 -19.41 -36.36
CA ASP A 32 -9.47 -20.14 -37.19
C ASP A 32 -8.97 -21.53 -37.65
N LEU A 33 -8.34 -22.26 -36.71
CA LEU A 33 -7.81 -23.60 -36.91
C LEU A 33 -8.66 -24.63 -36.15
N PRO A 34 -8.76 -25.88 -36.65
CA PRO A 34 -9.26 -26.98 -35.84
C PRO A 34 -8.37 -27.18 -34.59
N VAL A 35 -8.98 -27.43 -33.42
CA VAL A 35 -8.25 -27.57 -32.14
C VAL A 35 -7.12 -28.60 -32.23
N GLN A 36 -7.36 -29.75 -32.87
CA GLN A 36 -6.33 -30.79 -33.04
C GLN A 36 -5.12 -30.36 -33.88
N CYS A 37 -5.22 -29.28 -34.65
CA CYS A 37 -4.13 -28.74 -35.46
C CYS A 37 -3.33 -27.66 -34.73
N ALA A 38 -3.81 -27.10 -33.62
CA ALA A 38 -3.16 -25.97 -32.96
C ALA A 38 -1.75 -26.29 -32.43
N GLU A 39 -1.58 -27.42 -31.73
CA GLU A 39 -0.27 -27.83 -31.22
C GLU A 39 0.72 -28.21 -32.34
N PRO A 40 0.34 -29.01 -33.36
CA PRO A 40 1.19 -29.27 -34.52
C PRO A 40 1.62 -28.01 -35.29
N GLU A 41 0.70 -27.08 -35.54
CA GLU A 41 1.01 -25.82 -36.24
C GLU A 41 1.93 -24.92 -35.39
N PHE A 42 1.74 -24.89 -34.07
CA PHE A 42 2.65 -24.19 -33.15
C PHE A 42 4.06 -24.77 -33.19
N GLN A 43 4.20 -26.11 -33.15
CA GLN A 43 5.49 -26.80 -33.29
C GLN A 43 6.12 -26.50 -34.66
N ALA A 44 5.33 -26.51 -35.74
CA ALA A 44 5.80 -26.20 -37.09
C ALA A 44 6.35 -24.78 -37.23
N ALA A 45 5.67 -23.80 -36.63
CA ALA A 45 6.11 -22.41 -36.63
C ALA A 45 7.48 -22.23 -35.95
N ILE A 46 7.71 -22.89 -34.80
CA ILE A 46 9.00 -22.83 -34.10
C ILE A 46 10.08 -23.60 -34.87
N HIS A 47 9.76 -24.81 -35.36
CA HIS A 47 10.71 -25.62 -36.13
C HIS A 47 11.19 -24.93 -37.41
N ALA A 48 10.33 -24.13 -38.06
CA ALA A 48 10.65 -23.40 -39.29
C ALA A 48 11.83 -22.41 -39.13
N VAL A 49 12.07 -21.91 -37.91
CA VAL A 49 13.12 -20.93 -37.62
C VAL A 49 14.36 -21.51 -36.93
N LEU A 50 14.39 -22.82 -36.66
CA LEU A 50 15.55 -23.48 -36.05
C LEU A 50 16.73 -23.61 -37.03
N GLN A 51 17.95 -23.49 -36.51
CA GLN A 51 19.15 -23.65 -37.32
C GLN A 51 19.49 -25.14 -37.53
N ARG A 52 19.45 -25.58 -38.80
CA ARG A 52 19.72 -26.97 -39.19
C ARG A 52 21.22 -27.26 -39.38
N HIS A 53 21.63 -28.48 -39.02
CA HIS A 53 22.90 -29.15 -39.35
C HIS A 53 24.21 -28.59 -38.77
N SER A 54 24.40 -27.27 -38.60
CA SER A 54 25.61 -26.71 -37.96
C SER A 54 25.35 -25.39 -37.23
N GLY A 55 25.90 -25.27 -36.02
CA GLY A 55 25.73 -24.12 -35.12
C GLY A 55 24.68 -24.29 -34.01
N PRO A 56 24.53 -23.29 -33.13
CA PRO A 56 23.54 -23.29 -32.05
C PRO A 56 22.12 -23.39 -32.60
N VAL A 57 21.31 -24.30 -32.04
CA VAL A 57 19.94 -24.61 -32.52
C VAL A 57 19.05 -23.36 -32.54
N PHE A 58 19.18 -22.50 -31.52
CA PHE A 58 18.32 -21.32 -31.31
C PHE A 58 18.93 -19.99 -31.77
N ARG A 59 19.95 -20.01 -32.63
CA ARG A 59 20.66 -18.79 -33.08
C ARG A 59 19.73 -17.73 -33.67
N HIS A 60 18.64 -18.14 -34.33
CA HIS A 60 17.64 -17.20 -34.84
C HIS A 60 17.01 -16.38 -33.71
N PHE A 61 16.53 -17.06 -32.66
CA PHE A 61 15.93 -16.41 -31.48
C PHE A 61 16.93 -15.50 -30.78
N ASP A 62 18.17 -15.95 -30.58
CA ASP A 62 19.21 -15.12 -29.97
C ASP A 62 19.46 -13.83 -30.79
N ARG A 63 19.49 -13.93 -32.13
CA ARG A 63 19.67 -12.77 -33.01
C ARG A 63 18.47 -11.83 -32.99
N GLU A 64 17.24 -12.33 -33.05
CA GLU A 64 16.05 -11.48 -33.01
C GLU A 64 15.90 -10.82 -31.63
N LEU A 65 16.30 -11.50 -30.55
CA LEU A 65 16.34 -10.91 -29.21
C LEU A 65 17.38 -9.79 -29.11
N THR A 66 18.59 -9.96 -29.66
CA THR A 66 19.58 -8.86 -29.74
C THR A 66 19.05 -7.67 -30.56
N ARG A 67 18.35 -7.92 -31.67
CA ARG A 67 17.72 -6.85 -32.46
C ARG A 67 16.63 -6.12 -31.69
N TRP A 68 15.84 -6.86 -30.91
CA TRP A 68 14.82 -6.30 -30.04
C TRP A 68 15.45 -5.35 -29.01
N TRP A 69 16.54 -5.76 -28.34
CA TRP A 69 17.31 -4.89 -27.44
C TRP A 69 17.83 -3.62 -28.11
N LEU A 70 18.47 -3.76 -29.28
CA LEU A 70 18.97 -2.61 -30.04
C LEU A 70 17.86 -1.66 -30.48
N ARG A 71 16.68 -2.21 -30.83
CA ARG A 71 15.50 -1.42 -31.19
C ARG A 71 14.98 -0.61 -30.01
N LEU A 72 14.80 -1.24 -28.85
CA LEU A 72 14.37 -0.54 -27.64
C LEU A 72 15.32 0.61 -27.29
N LYS A 73 16.63 0.37 -27.39
CA LYS A 73 17.66 1.40 -27.16
C LYS A 73 17.52 2.58 -28.11
N ARG A 74 17.41 2.30 -29.42
CA ARG A 74 17.29 3.33 -30.45
C ARG A 74 16.02 4.15 -30.29
N GLU A 75 14.91 3.51 -29.92
CA GLU A 75 13.62 4.16 -29.71
C GLU A 75 13.51 4.84 -28.33
N LYS A 76 14.58 4.85 -27.52
CA LYS A 76 14.58 5.36 -26.13
C LYS A 76 13.48 4.72 -25.26
N LYS A 77 13.19 3.45 -25.55
CA LYS A 77 12.24 2.58 -24.85
C LYS A 77 12.92 1.70 -23.79
N LEU A 78 14.16 2.03 -23.45
CA LEU A 78 14.90 1.44 -22.35
C LEU A 78 14.81 2.37 -21.15
N GLY A 79 14.44 1.82 -20.00
CA GLY A 79 14.11 2.61 -18.82
C GLY A 79 12.63 2.49 -18.48
N PHE A 80 12.32 2.77 -17.23
CA PHE A 80 10.97 2.64 -16.69
C PHE A 80 10.00 3.60 -17.39
N GLY A 81 8.74 3.18 -17.57
CA GLY A 81 7.69 3.97 -18.19
C GLY A 81 7.52 3.82 -19.72
N SER A 82 8.31 2.99 -20.39
CA SER A 82 8.18 2.74 -21.83
C SER A 82 7.03 1.78 -22.19
N GLN A 83 5.82 2.30 -22.31
CA GLN A 83 4.59 1.52 -22.59
C GLN A 83 4.49 0.88 -23.97
N ASP A 84 5.28 1.36 -24.92
CA ASP A 84 5.24 0.86 -26.30
C ASP A 84 6.37 -0.13 -26.57
N ALA A 85 7.00 -0.68 -25.53
CA ALA A 85 7.99 -1.74 -25.66
C ALA A 85 7.27 -3.04 -26.06
N PRO A 86 7.47 -3.56 -27.28
CA PRO A 86 6.84 -4.82 -27.69
C PRO A 86 7.39 -5.97 -26.86
N ALA A 87 6.60 -7.03 -26.68
CA ALA A 87 7.05 -8.24 -26.01
C ALA A 87 8.29 -8.85 -26.70
N PRO A 88 9.20 -9.49 -25.95
CA PRO A 88 10.42 -10.06 -26.52
C PRO A 88 10.08 -11.23 -27.47
N PRO A 89 10.81 -11.39 -28.59
CA PRO A 89 10.49 -12.36 -29.65
C PRO A 89 10.87 -13.80 -29.29
N VAL A 90 10.72 -14.20 -28.02
CA VAL A 90 11.07 -15.52 -27.48
C VAL A 90 9.91 -16.15 -26.69
N VAL A 91 8.80 -15.44 -26.47
CA VAL A 91 7.65 -15.94 -25.68
C VAL A 91 7.14 -17.29 -26.18
N GLY A 92 7.03 -17.48 -27.51
CA GLY A 92 6.63 -18.77 -28.08
C GLY A 92 7.60 -19.90 -27.77
N LEU A 93 8.91 -19.63 -27.80
CA LEU A 93 9.93 -20.61 -27.43
C LEU A 93 9.86 -20.96 -25.94
N LEU A 94 9.68 -19.95 -25.07
CA LEU A 94 9.54 -20.16 -23.63
C LEU A 94 8.31 -21.02 -23.30
N ALA A 95 7.16 -20.75 -23.92
CA ALA A 95 5.96 -21.56 -23.76
C ALA A 95 6.18 -23.01 -24.24
N LEU A 96 6.92 -23.24 -25.33
CA LEU A 96 7.28 -24.60 -25.76
C LEU A 96 8.18 -25.31 -24.73
N THR A 97 9.10 -24.59 -24.08
CA THR A 97 9.91 -25.17 -23.00
C THR A 97 9.06 -25.51 -21.77
N ALA A 98 8.06 -24.70 -21.42
CA ALA A 98 7.12 -25.01 -20.34
C ALA A 98 6.28 -26.26 -20.67
N ARG A 99 5.77 -26.38 -21.90
CA ARG A 99 5.09 -27.59 -22.39
C ARG A 99 5.98 -28.84 -22.33
N ALA A 100 7.27 -28.71 -22.62
CA ALA A 100 8.21 -29.83 -22.48
C ALA A 100 8.34 -30.29 -21.01
N ALA A 101 8.31 -29.35 -20.06
CA ALA A 101 8.34 -29.66 -18.63
C ALA A 101 7.03 -30.30 -18.15
N GLU A 102 5.89 -29.85 -18.68
CA GLU A 102 4.58 -30.47 -18.42
C GLU A 102 4.55 -31.95 -18.85
N LEU A 103 5.03 -32.25 -20.07
CA LEU A 103 5.05 -33.59 -20.64
C LEU A 103 5.99 -34.55 -19.90
N GLN A 104 7.07 -34.05 -19.31
CA GLN A 104 7.96 -34.86 -18.45
C GLN A 104 7.18 -35.46 -17.27
N GLY A 105 6.15 -34.75 -16.78
CA GLY A 105 5.36 -35.19 -15.63
C GLY A 105 6.22 -35.46 -14.40
N THR A 106 5.67 -36.24 -13.49
CA THR A 106 6.18 -36.38 -12.10
C THR A 106 6.69 -37.78 -11.78
N ALA A 107 6.62 -38.69 -12.76
CA ALA A 107 7.32 -39.98 -12.75
C ALA A 107 8.86 -39.80 -12.87
N ASP A 108 9.31 -38.68 -13.46
CA ASP A 108 10.71 -38.36 -13.74
C ASP A 108 11.24 -37.18 -12.88
N LEU A 109 10.77 -37.02 -11.64
CA LEU A 109 11.24 -35.97 -10.70
C LEU A 109 12.02 -36.51 -9.47
N GLY A 110 12.30 -37.82 -9.42
CA GLY A 110 13.05 -38.45 -8.33
C GLY A 110 14.56 -38.18 -8.39
N ALA A 111 15.30 -38.48 -7.31
CA ALA A 111 16.76 -38.28 -7.19
C ALA A 111 17.64 -39.02 -8.21
N GLY A 112 17.04 -39.79 -9.13
CA GLY A 112 17.70 -40.45 -10.25
C GLY A 112 17.05 -40.19 -11.63
N ALA A 113 16.09 -39.25 -11.71
CA ALA A 113 15.50 -38.86 -12.97
C ALA A 113 16.32 -37.71 -13.57
N HIS A 114 17.16 -38.06 -14.53
CA HIS A 114 18.14 -37.16 -15.12
C HIS A 114 17.45 -36.06 -15.96
N ASP A 115 18.13 -34.91 -16.06
CA ASP A 115 17.97 -33.82 -17.07
C ASP A 115 17.50 -34.31 -18.47
N SER A 116 17.81 -35.55 -18.84
CA SER A 116 17.47 -36.16 -20.13
C SER A 116 15.97 -36.26 -20.44
N GLY A 117 15.09 -36.35 -19.43
CA GLY A 117 13.64 -36.42 -19.65
C GLY A 117 13.12 -35.16 -20.33
N PHE A 118 13.35 -34.00 -19.69
CA PHE A 118 13.03 -32.68 -20.22
C PHE A 118 13.56 -32.46 -21.64
N TYR A 119 14.86 -32.64 -21.85
CA TYR A 119 15.49 -32.38 -23.14
C TYR A 119 15.03 -33.35 -24.23
N SER A 120 14.66 -34.59 -23.88
CA SER A 120 14.07 -35.55 -24.83
C SER A 120 12.69 -35.08 -25.31
N HIS A 121 11.81 -34.67 -24.39
CA HIS A 121 10.49 -34.13 -24.73
C HIS A 121 10.62 -32.83 -25.54
N LEU A 122 11.51 -31.92 -25.14
CA LEU A 122 11.77 -30.70 -25.88
C LEU A 122 12.29 -30.99 -27.30
N THR A 123 13.19 -31.97 -27.47
CA THR A 123 13.70 -32.36 -28.80
C THR A 123 12.58 -32.89 -29.70
N SER A 124 11.65 -33.67 -29.14
CA SER A 124 10.45 -34.14 -29.85
C SER A 124 9.51 -32.99 -30.23
N LEU A 125 9.24 -32.07 -29.31
CA LEU A 125 8.38 -30.89 -29.55
C LEU A 125 8.97 -29.94 -30.61
N LEU A 126 10.31 -29.85 -30.68
CA LEU A 126 11.00 -29.11 -31.74
C LEU A 126 11.00 -29.84 -33.09
N MET A 127 10.39 -31.03 -33.18
CA MET A 127 10.37 -31.91 -34.35
C MET A 127 11.78 -32.28 -34.87
N LEU A 128 12.74 -32.41 -33.96
CA LEU A 128 14.11 -32.82 -34.26
C LEU A 128 14.31 -34.31 -33.95
N PRO A 129 15.21 -35.00 -34.67
CA PRO A 129 15.56 -36.38 -34.32
C PRO A 129 16.26 -36.43 -32.95
N GLN A 130 16.00 -37.48 -32.17
CA GLN A 130 16.56 -37.62 -30.81
C GLN A 130 18.11 -37.63 -30.76
N SER A 131 18.79 -37.87 -31.89
CA SER A 131 20.24 -37.69 -32.01
C SER A 131 20.71 -36.25 -31.77
N GLU A 132 19.82 -35.26 -31.92
CA GLU A 132 20.11 -33.83 -31.74
C GLU A 132 19.95 -33.37 -30.28
N HIS A 133 19.53 -34.24 -29.37
CA HIS A 133 19.32 -33.94 -27.95
C HIS A 133 20.51 -33.20 -27.33
N GLY A 134 21.74 -33.66 -27.57
CA GLY A 134 22.95 -33.03 -27.02
C GLY A 134 23.13 -31.58 -27.49
N ARG A 135 22.77 -31.27 -28.74
CA ARG A 135 22.82 -29.91 -29.29
C ARG A 135 21.74 -29.02 -28.69
N VAL A 136 20.53 -29.54 -28.49
CA VAL A 136 19.43 -28.83 -27.82
C VAL A 136 19.81 -28.50 -26.38
N SER A 137 20.30 -29.49 -25.62
CA SER A 137 20.72 -29.30 -24.23
C SER A 137 21.83 -28.26 -24.09
N ALA A 138 22.87 -28.33 -24.94
CA ALA A 138 23.94 -27.34 -24.94
C ALA A 138 23.44 -25.92 -25.26
N ALA A 139 22.49 -25.79 -26.20
CA ALA A 139 21.94 -24.49 -26.58
C ALA A 139 21.03 -23.90 -25.48
N ILE A 140 20.19 -24.69 -24.81
CA ILE A 140 19.38 -24.25 -23.66
C ILE A 140 20.29 -23.76 -22.52
N ARG A 141 21.33 -24.51 -22.17
CA ARG A 141 22.28 -24.12 -21.10
C ARG A 141 23.02 -22.81 -21.40
N HIS A 142 23.17 -22.46 -22.67
CA HIS A 142 23.83 -21.23 -23.09
C HIS A 142 22.88 -20.02 -23.07
N SER A 143 21.65 -20.15 -23.59
CA SER A 143 20.81 -18.99 -23.90
C SER A 143 19.54 -18.84 -23.04
N SER A 144 19.10 -19.90 -22.33
CA SER A 144 17.80 -19.93 -21.65
C SER A 144 17.62 -18.79 -20.63
N GLU A 145 18.63 -18.54 -19.79
CA GLU A 145 18.53 -17.49 -18.76
C GLU A 145 18.30 -16.11 -19.38
N ASN A 146 19.01 -15.77 -20.46
CA ASN A 146 18.84 -14.50 -21.16
C ASN A 146 17.43 -14.32 -21.73
N TRP A 147 16.78 -15.41 -22.16
CA TRP A 147 15.40 -15.36 -22.66
C TRP A 147 14.40 -15.08 -21.52
N TRP A 148 14.52 -15.78 -20.41
CA TRP A 148 13.68 -15.57 -19.22
C TRP A 148 13.92 -14.19 -18.59
N ASP A 149 15.18 -13.77 -18.49
CA ASP A 149 15.57 -12.46 -17.98
C ASP A 149 15.06 -11.32 -18.88
N SER A 150 15.05 -11.50 -20.21
CA SER A 150 14.47 -10.51 -21.13
C SER A 150 12.95 -10.42 -21.00
N LEU A 151 12.26 -11.53 -20.73
CA LEU A 151 10.83 -11.52 -20.42
C LEU A 151 10.55 -10.84 -19.08
N ALA A 152 11.32 -11.16 -18.04
CA ALA A 152 11.18 -10.55 -16.73
C ALA A 152 11.39 -9.03 -16.81
N TYR A 153 12.44 -8.58 -17.50
CA TYR A 153 12.70 -7.17 -17.71
C TYR A 153 11.58 -6.47 -18.49
N TRP A 154 10.98 -7.13 -19.49
CA TRP A 154 9.84 -6.57 -20.19
C TRP A 154 8.64 -6.36 -19.25
N LEU A 155 8.36 -7.31 -18.35
CA LEU A 155 7.30 -7.14 -17.34
C LEU A 155 7.63 -6.02 -16.33
N GLU A 156 8.90 -5.86 -15.96
CA GLU A 156 9.38 -4.76 -15.11
C GLU A 156 9.22 -3.39 -15.79
N LEU A 157 9.52 -3.27 -17.08
CA LEU A 157 9.32 -2.04 -17.86
C LEU A 157 7.86 -1.56 -17.84
N HIS A 158 6.93 -2.51 -17.75
CA HIS A 158 5.48 -2.27 -17.71
C HIS A 158 4.92 -2.18 -16.29
N ASP A 159 5.77 -2.12 -15.26
CA ASP A 159 5.40 -2.04 -13.83
C ASP A 159 4.32 -3.07 -13.41
N GLY A 160 4.39 -4.28 -13.97
CA GLY A 160 3.43 -5.35 -13.68
C GLY A 160 2.07 -5.21 -14.37
N ARG A 161 1.88 -4.27 -15.31
CA ARG A 161 0.62 -4.08 -16.09
C ARG A 161 0.16 -5.37 -16.79
N PHE A 162 1.09 -6.14 -17.31
CA PHE A 162 0.81 -7.41 -17.99
C PHE A 162 1.04 -8.63 -17.10
N GLY A 163 1.12 -8.40 -15.79
CA GLY A 163 1.45 -9.37 -14.76
C GLY A 163 2.93 -9.37 -14.36
N LEU A 164 3.27 -10.22 -13.40
CA LEU A 164 4.57 -10.28 -12.75
C LEU A 164 5.39 -11.51 -13.21
N PRO A 165 6.73 -11.40 -13.23
CA PRO A 165 7.59 -12.54 -13.48
C PRO A 165 7.37 -13.64 -12.43
N SER A 166 7.01 -14.85 -12.87
CA SER A 166 6.76 -16.00 -11.99
C SER A 166 7.86 -17.06 -12.05
N ALA A 167 8.70 -17.04 -13.10
CA ALA A 167 9.70 -18.06 -13.35
C ALA A 167 10.83 -18.02 -12.31
N ALA A 168 10.99 -19.11 -11.57
CA ALA A 168 12.01 -19.24 -10.54
C ALA A 168 12.66 -20.64 -10.56
N ALA A 169 13.97 -20.70 -10.28
CA ALA A 169 14.71 -21.95 -10.23
C ALA A 169 15.63 -21.99 -9.01
N PHE A 170 15.31 -22.85 -8.02
CA PHE A 170 16.10 -23.02 -6.80
C PHE A 170 16.97 -24.28 -6.79
N SER A 171 16.54 -25.36 -7.47
CA SER A 171 17.27 -26.64 -7.50
C SER A 171 17.98 -26.91 -8.84
N TYR A 172 17.26 -26.76 -9.97
CA TYR A 172 17.78 -27.05 -11.31
C TYR A 172 17.85 -25.75 -12.13
N ARG A 173 19.05 -25.16 -12.27
CA ARG A 173 19.25 -23.83 -12.87
C ARG A 173 18.53 -23.62 -14.22
N TYR A 174 18.67 -24.55 -15.17
CA TYR A 174 18.16 -24.37 -16.53
C TYR A 174 16.79 -25.03 -16.77
N VAL A 175 16.52 -26.17 -16.14
CA VAL A 175 15.26 -26.93 -16.29
C VAL A 175 14.19 -26.42 -15.32
N GLY A 176 14.60 -25.96 -14.14
CA GLY A 176 13.71 -25.47 -13.10
C GLY A 176 12.89 -24.24 -13.52
N LEU A 177 13.44 -23.38 -14.40
CA LEU A 177 12.71 -22.23 -14.94
C LEU A 177 11.45 -22.69 -15.71
N PRO A 178 11.55 -23.49 -16.80
CA PRO A 178 10.38 -24.09 -17.43
C PRO A 178 9.50 -24.93 -16.49
N THR A 179 10.08 -25.73 -15.59
CA THR A 179 9.31 -26.56 -14.66
C THR A 179 8.43 -25.72 -13.73
N SER A 180 8.92 -24.58 -13.25
CA SER A 180 8.15 -23.68 -12.38
C SER A 180 6.88 -23.13 -13.04
N GLN A 181 6.79 -23.18 -14.37
CA GLN A 181 5.68 -22.63 -15.14
C GLN A 181 4.55 -23.64 -15.38
N ALA A 182 4.81 -24.93 -15.24
CA ALA A 182 3.86 -26.00 -15.61
C ALA A 182 3.61 -27.03 -14.47
N LEU A 183 4.24 -26.85 -13.31
CA LEU A 183 4.15 -27.82 -12.22
C LEU A 183 2.81 -27.74 -11.48
N ILE A 184 2.31 -26.54 -11.24
CA ILE A 184 0.97 -26.29 -10.71
C ILE A 184 0.07 -25.78 -11.83
N ARG A 185 -1.18 -26.24 -11.84
CA ARG A 185 -2.17 -25.84 -12.85
C ARG A 185 -2.92 -24.60 -12.41
N GLU A 186 -3.58 -23.92 -13.34
CA GLU A 186 -4.42 -22.74 -13.04
C GLU A 186 -5.49 -23.08 -11.98
N ALA A 187 -6.07 -24.27 -12.04
CA ALA A 187 -7.04 -24.76 -11.05
C ALA A 187 -6.47 -25.01 -9.64
N ASP A 188 -5.15 -25.14 -9.49
CA ASP A 188 -4.50 -25.37 -8.19
C ASP A 188 -4.21 -24.05 -7.45
N ILE A 189 -4.11 -22.91 -8.16
CA ILE A 189 -3.76 -21.59 -7.58
C ILE A 189 -4.77 -21.14 -6.51
N PRO A 190 -6.11 -21.14 -6.75
CA PRO A 190 -7.07 -20.75 -5.72
C PRO A 190 -7.01 -21.61 -4.44
N ARG A 191 -6.56 -22.86 -4.57
CA ARG A 191 -6.38 -23.78 -3.43
C ARG A 191 -5.16 -23.42 -2.60
N LEU A 192 -4.08 -22.92 -3.22
CA LEU A 192 -2.95 -22.34 -2.50
C LEU A 192 -3.39 -21.09 -1.71
N HIS A 193 -4.22 -20.22 -2.28
CA HIS A 193 -4.77 -19.07 -1.53
C HIS A 193 -5.61 -19.50 -0.33
N ARG A 194 -6.40 -20.58 -0.46
CA ARG A 194 -7.13 -21.19 0.68
C ARG A 194 -6.17 -21.69 1.76
N MET A 195 -5.06 -22.31 1.34
CA MET A 195 -4.00 -22.73 2.25
C MET A 195 -3.39 -21.53 2.98
N PHE A 196 -3.05 -20.45 2.28
CA PHE A 196 -2.49 -19.25 2.90
C PHE A 196 -3.43 -18.67 3.97
N ARG A 197 -4.73 -18.60 3.68
CA ARG A 197 -5.75 -18.21 4.67
C ARG A 197 -5.83 -19.18 5.85
N GLN A 198 -5.73 -20.49 5.61
CA GLN A 198 -5.77 -21.52 6.66
C GLN A 198 -4.59 -21.45 7.61
N PHE A 199 -3.39 -21.17 7.09
CA PHE A 199 -2.16 -21.00 7.89
C PHE A 199 -1.99 -19.57 8.43
N ASP A 200 -2.96 -18.69 8.17
CA ASP A 200 -2.91 -17.27 8.51
C ASP A 200 -1.64 -16.57 7.99
N LEU A 201 -1.20 -16.95 6.79
CA LEU A 201 -0.09 -16.28 6.12
C LEU A 201 -0.56 -14.91 5.64
N GLU A 202 0.32 -13.93 5.79
CA GLU A 202 0.03 -12.57 5.39
C GLU A 202 0.08 -12.44 3.86
N PRO A 203 -0.89 -11.78 3.23
CA PRO A 203 -0.83 -11.45 1.81
C PRO A 203 0.40 -10.60 1.51
N GLY A 204 1.15 -10.95 0.46
CA GLY A 204 2.43 -10.32 0.14
C GLY A 204 3.58 -10.68 1.10
N GLY A 205 3.34 -11.59 2.05
CA GLY A 205 4.34 -12.06 3.00
C GLY A 205 5.40 -12.93 2.34
N SER A 206 6.42 -13.30 3.12
CA SER A 206 7.49 -14.17 2.63
C SER A 206 7.78 -15.31 3.59
N VAL A 207 7.98 -16.50 3.01
CA VAL A 207 8.33 -17.73 3.72
C VAL A 207 9.47 -18.38 2.95
N SER A 208 10.40 -19.05 3.63
CA SER A 208 11.43 -19.82 2.92
C SER A 208 10.80 -21.04 2.23
N PRO A 209 11.33 -21.50 1.08
CA PRO A 209 10.81 -22.72 0.44
C PRO A 209 10.84 -23.96 1.33
N GLU A 210 11.79 -24.06 2.27
CA GLU A 210 11.85 -25.17 3.25
C GLU A 210 10.67 -25.11 4.23
N ASP A 211 10.40 -23.93 4.81
CA ASP A 211 9.27 -23.75 5.74
C ASP A 211 7.93 -23.95 5.01
N MET A 212 7.80 -23.42 3.78
CA MET A 212 6.61 -23.61 2.95
C MET A 212 6.39 -25.09 2.61
N ALA A 213 7.44 -25.85 2.31
CA ALA A 213 7.33 -27.29 2.08
C ALA A 213 6.83 -28.05 3.32
N VAL A 214 7.19 -27.61 4.54
CA VAL A 214 6.64 -28.17 5.79
C VAL A 214 5.15 -27.88 5.91
N MET A 215 4.73 -26.62 5.64
CA MET A 215 3.32 -26.24 5.69
C MET A 215 2.49 -26.97 4.63
N LEU A 216 2.99 -27.11 3.40
CA LEU A 216 2.34 -27.85 2.32
C LEU A 216 2.17 -29.33 2.65
N ARG A 217 3.16 -29.94 3.32
CA ARG A 217 3.06 -31.31 3.80
C ARG A 217 1.95 -31.44 4.85
N GLU A 218 1.92 -30.53 5.81
CA GLU A 218 0.87 -30.47 6.84
C GLU A 218 -0.52 -30.29 6.20
N TRP A 219 -0.63 -29.39 5.24
CA TRP A 219 -1.85 -29.15 4.49
C TRP A 219 -2.33 -30.40 3.74
N CYS A 220 -1.42 -31.12 3.07
CA CYS A 220 -1.70 -32.36 2.35
C CYS A 220 -2.33 -33.46 3.23
N GLU A 221 -1.95 -33.51 4.51
CA GLU A 221 -2.49 -34.46 5.47
C GLU A 221 -3.85 -34.03 6.03
N THR A 222 -4.12 -32.72 6.09
CA THR A 222 -5.35 -32.16 6.70
C THR A 222 -6.48 -31.89 5.71
N SER A 223 -6.18 -31.69 4.44
CA SER A 223 -7.13 -31.16 3.46
C SER A 223 -7.73 -32.24 2.58
N HIS A 224 -9.04 -32.15 2.38
CA HIS A 224 -9.79 -32.97 1.43
C HIS A 224 -9.94 -32.31 0.05
N ASP A 225 -9.73 -30.99 -0.04
CA ASP A 225 -9.95 -30.14 -1.23
C ASP A 225 -8.73 -30.07 -2.18
N LEU A 226 -7.93 -31.14 -2.24
CA LEU A 226 -6.75 -31.20 -3.14
C LEU A 226 -7.10 -31.95 -4.42
N THR A 227 -6.68 -31.41 -5.56
CA THR A 227 -6.71 -32.15 -6.83
C THR A 227 -5.83 -33.40 -6.73
N ALA A 228 -6.19 -34.46 -7.47
CA ALA A 228 -5.41 -35.70 -7.46
C ALA A 228 -3.95 -35.47 -7.90
N ASN A 229 -3.72 -34.52 -8.81
CA ASN A 229 -2.38 -34.13 -9.24
C ASN A 229 -1.60 -33.43 -8.13
N LEU A 230 -2.18 -32.38 -7.52
CA LEU A 230 -1.53 -31.64 -6.45
C LEU A 230 -1.20 -32.52 -5.25
N ARG A 231 -2.12 -33.41 -4.85
CA ARG A 231 -1.86 -34.40 -3.77
C ARG A 231 -0.62 -35.26 -4.07
N ARG A 232 -0.52 -35.78 -5.31
CA ARG A 232 0.61 -36.61 -5.73
C ARG A 232 1.93 -35.84 -5.75
N LEU A 233 1.92 -34.58 -6.15
CA LEU A 233 3.09 -33.70 -6.10
C LEU A 233 3.55 -33.46 -4.66
N LEU A 234 2.60 -33.17 -3.75
CA LEU A 234 2.90 -32.89 -2.35
C LEU A 234 3.39 -34.12 -1.56
N GLU A 235 3.00 -35.34 -1.97
CA GLU A 235 3.51 -36.58 -1.36
C GLU A 235 4.98 -36.86 -1.70
N ASN A 236 5.43 -36.47 -2.90
CA ASN A 236 6.81 -36.60 -3.34
C ASN A 236 7.68 -35.47 -2.77
N GLU A 237 8.82 -35.78 -2.14
CA GLU A 237 9.67 -34.78 -1.48
C GLU A 237 10.32 -33.77 -2.45
N SER A 238 10.84 -34.24 -3.58
CA SER A 238 11.47 -33.39 -4.60
C SER A 238 10.45 -32.48 -5.28
N ALA A 239 9.30 -33.04 -5.68
CA ALA A 239 8.23 -32.25 -6.30
C ALA A 239 7.59 -31.27 -5.30
N ARG A 240 7.42 -31.66 -4.03
CA ARG A 240 6.93 -30.76 -2.98
C ARG A 240 7.86 -29.56 -2.78
N GLN A 241 9.18 -29.74 -2.89
CA GLN A 241 10.12 -28.63 -2.81
C GLN A 241 9.92 -27.63 -3.97
N GLN A 242 9.71 -28.13 -5.19
CA GLN A 242 9.42 -27.28 -6.34
C GLN A 242 8.05 -26.58 -6.24
N VAL A 243 7.03 -27.25 -5.69
CA VAL A 243 5.73 -26.62 -5.42
C VAL A 243 5.86 -25.55 -4.34
N ALA A 244 6.73 -25.75 -3.34
CA ALA A 244 7.02 -24.76 -2.32
C ALA A 244 7.66 -23.49 -2.92
N ASP A 245 8.57 -23.65 -3.89
CA ASP A 245 9.17 -22.52 -4.62
C ASP A 245 8.08 -21.65 -5.28
N ILE A 246 7.12 -22.29 -5.95
CA ILE A 246 6.02 -21.59 -6.63
C ILE A 246 5.07 -20.95 -5.61
N ALA A 247 4.72 -21.68 -4.55
CA ALA A 247 3.83 -21.16 -3.51
C ALA A 247 4.43 -19.95 -2.77
N VAL A 248 5.76 -19.85 -2.65
CA VAL A 248 6.43 -18.67 -2.09
C VAL A 248 6.32 -17.47 -3.03
N VAL A 249 6.51 -17.67 -4.34
CA VAL A 249 6.30 -16.61 -5.35
C VAL A 249 4.85 -16.13 -5.31
N GLU A 250 3.91 -17.08 -5.33
CA GLU A 250 2.46 -16.81 -5.25
C GLU A 250 2.09 -16.03 -3.97
N LEU A 251 2.59 -16.44 -2.80
CA LEU A 251 2.33 -15.75 -1.54
C LEU A 251 2.82 -14.29 -1.56
N SER A 252 3.98 -14.04 -2.17
CA SER A 252 4.61 -12.72 -2.21
C SER A 252 3.85 -11.69 -3.07
N THR A 253 2.97 -12.17 -3.95
CA THR A 253 2.14 -11.36 -4.85
C THR A 253 0.65 -11.47 -4.54
N TRP A 254 0.26 -12.46 -3.74
CA TRP A 254 -1.12 -12.71 -3.39
C TRP A 254 -1.71 -11.53 -2.62
N THR A 255 -2.81 -11.00 -3.15
CA THR A 255 -3.73 -10.13 -2.43
C THR A 255 -5.04 -10.88 -2.18
N PRO A 256 -5.71 -10.73 -1.04
CA PRO A 256 -7.01 -11.34 -0.84
C PRO A 256 -7.99 -10.67 -1.81
N GLU A 257 -8.37 -11.35 -2.88
CA GLU A 257 -9.50 -10.91 -3.70
C GLU A 257 -10.79 -10.96 -2.87
N ALA A 258 -11.76 -10.14 -3.27
CA ALA A 258 -13.13 -10.28 -2.79
C ALA A 258 -13.54 -11.75 -2.99
N PRO A 259 -14.08 -12.43 -1.96
CA PRO A 259 -14.35 -13.84 -2.07
C PRO A 259 -15.42 -14.08 -3.12
N GLU A 260 -15.10 -14.86 -4.16
CA GLU A 260 -16.11 -15.65 -4.82
C GLU A 260 -16.72 -16.59 -3.76
N ASP A 261 -18.01 -16.45 -3.56
CA ASP A 261 -18.85 -17.23 -2.65
C ASP A 261 -18.94 -18.69 -3.16
N GLU A 262 -17.88 -19.48 -3.01
CA GLU A 262 -17.97 -20.91 -3.31
C GLU A 262 -18.54 -21.69 -2.11
N PRO A 263 -19.69 -22.37 -2.27
CA PRO A 263 -20.26 -23.20 -1.23
C PRO A 263 -19.37 -24.41 -0.94
N ASN A 264 -19.27 -24.77 0.34
CA ASN A 264 -18.71 -26.05 0.76
C ASN A 264 -19.61 -27.19 0.21
N GLU A 265 -19.09 -28.41 0.01
CA GLU A 265 -19.87 -29.60 -0.47
C GLU A 265 -21.07 -30.00 0.43
N GLY A 266 -21.38 -29.23 1.48
CA GLY A 266 -22.56 -29.38 2.36
C GLY A 266 -23.45 -28.13 2.47
N GLY A 267 -23.29 -27.09 1.65
CA GLY A 267 -24.16 -25.91 1.63
C GLY A 267 -24.03 -24.90 2.78
N GLU A 268 -23.22 -25.18 3.81
CA GLU A 268 -22.92 -24.22 4.89
C GLU A 268 -21.79 -23.25 4.49
N LYS A 269 -22.10 -21.95 4.45
CA LYS A 269 -21.11 -20.86 4.28
C LYS A 269 -20.26 -20.74 5.56
N ARG A 270 -18.93 -20.73 5.43
CA ARG A 270 -18.05 -20.50 6.59
C ARG A 270 -18.20 -19.06 7.11
N PRO A 271 -18.30 -18.85 8.43
CA PRO A 271 -18.37 -17.50 8.99
C PRO A 271 -17.13 -16.69 8.60
N GLY A 272 -17.33 -15.41 8.30
CA GLY A 272 -16.26 -14.45 8.10
C GLY A 272 -15.51 -14.18 9.40
N ARG A 273 -14.34 -13.54 9.31
CA ARG A 273 -13.52 -13.20 10.48
C ARG A 273 -13.64 -11.70 10.79
N VAL A 274 -13.70 -11.37 12.06
CA VAL A 274 -13.51 -10.00 12.57
C VAL A 274 -12.09 -9.90 13.16
N GLN A 275 -11.36 -8.84 12.83
CA GLN A 275 -10.03 -8.56 13.38
C GLN A 275 -10.08 -7.25 14.16
N LEU A 276 -9.52 -7.19 15.37
CA LEU A 276 -9.37 -5.90 16.04
C LEU A 276 -8.32 -5.05 15.35
N ALA A 277 -8.53 -3.74 15.39
CA ALA A 277 -7.55 -2.75 15.03
C ALA A 277 -7.33 -1.80 16.21
N TYR A 278 -6.11 -1.28 16.36
CA TYR A 278 -5.86 -0.14 17.23
C TYR A 278 -4.89 0.85 16.57
N TRP A 279 -5.06 2.13 16.89
CA TRP A 279 -4.19 3.21 16.43
C TRP A 279 -3.98 4.21 17.55
N SER A 280 -2.99 5.10 17.38
CA SER A 280 -2.72 6.14 18.35
C SER A 280 -2.82 7.52 17.72
N GLN A 281 -3.57 8.41 18.35
CA GLN A 281 -3.67 9.82 17.96
C GLN A 281 -2.90 10.68 18.97
N ARG A 282 -2.13 11.66 18.50
CA ARG A 282 -1.53 12.68 19.36
C ARG A 282 -2.49 13.86 19.46
N ARG A 283 -2.93 14.18 20.68
CA ARG A 283 -3.66 15.43 20.98
C ARG A 283 -2.71 16.40 21.68
N LYS A 284 -2.28 17.43 20.96
CA LYS A 284 -1.31 18.47 21.43
C LYS A 284 0.02 17.87 21.91
N LEU A 285 0.99 18.71 22.29
CA LEU A 285 2.41 18.38 22.46
C LEU A 285 2.78 17.16 23.35
N ARG A 286 1.87 16.54 24.12
CA ARG A 286 2.22 15.43 25.04
C ARG A 286 1.18 14.33 25.31
N GLN A 287 -0.08 14.42 24.85
CA GLN A 287 -1.08 13.38 25.17
C GLN A 287 -1.35 12.48 23.98
N ARG A 288 -0.93 11.21 24.10
CA ARG A 288 -1.21 10.14 23.12
C ARG A 288 -2.42 9.34 23.60
N THR A 289 -3.45 9.21 22.75
CA THR A 289 -4.63 8.38 23.00
C THR A 289 -4.65 7.19 22.06
N LEU A 290 -4.87 5.99 22.61
CA LEU A 290 -5.09 4.74 21.91
C LEU A 290 -6.58 4.59 21.63
N HIS A 291 -6.91 4.33 20.37
CA HIS A 291 -8.26 4.06 19.90
C HIS A 291 -8.32 2.62 19.41
N PHE A 292 -9.50 2.00 19.53
CA PHE A 292 -9.72 0.62 19.16
C PHE A 292 -10.95 0.53 18.25
N GLY A 293 -10.90 -0.42 17.33
CA GLY A 293 -12.00 -0.71 16.43
C GLY A 293 -11.92 -2.15 15.95
N ALA A 294 -12.76 -2.48 14.98
CA ALA A 294 -12.76 -3.78 14.34
C ALA A 294 -12.86 -3.63 12.82
N LEU A 295 -12.21 -4.55 12.12
CA LEU A 295 -12.15 -4.62 10.67
C LEU A 295 -12.78 -5.93 10.18
N MET A 296 -13.54 -5.82 9.11
CA MET A 296 -14.32 -6.89 8.48
C MET A 296 -14.12 -6.83 6.98
N GLN A 297 -14.03 -7.98 6.32
CA GLN A 297 -13.94 -8.03 4.86
C GLN A 297 -15.28 -7.62 4.23
N GLY A 298 -15.23 -6.71 3.26
CA GLY A 298 -16.40 -6.14 2.59
C GLY A 298 -15.99 -5.01 1.64
N THR A 299 -16.65 -4.91 0.48
CA THR A 299 -16.28 -3.98 -0.61
C THR A 299 -17.13 -2.71 -0.66
N GLU A 300 -18.24 -2.65 0.09
CA GLU A 300 -19.12 -1.49 0.14
C GLU A 300 -19.41 -1.09 1.60
N ALA A 301 -19.29 0.20 1.90
CA ALA A 301 -19.88 0.82 3.09
C ALA A 301 -21.41 0.93 2.93
N ALA A 302 -22.05 -0.19 2.61
CA ALA A 302 -23.48 -0.28 2.45
C ALA A 302 -24.16 -0.28 3.83
N ASP A 303 -25.30 0.40 3.93
CA ASP A 303 -26.17 0.29 5.09
C ASP A 303 -26.61 -1.17 5.28
N GLY A 304 -26.56 -1.69 6.51
CA GLY A 304 -27.09 -3.02 6.83
C GLY A 304 -26.18 -3.95 7.62
N TRP A 305 -24.99 -3.49 8.04
CA TRP A 305 -24.16 -4.23 8.99
C TRP A 305 -24.83 -4.26 10.38
N ILE A 306 -24.97 -5.43 10.99
CA ILE A 306 -25.66 -5.59 12.28
C ILE A 306 -24.74 -6.26 13.30
N LEU A 307 -24.46 -5.56 14.40
CA LEU A 307 -23.73 -6.09 15.55
C LEU A 307 -24.69 -6.67 16.58
N GLN A 308 -24.45 -7.91 17.00
CA GLN A 308 -25.14 -8.50 18.15
C GLN A 308 -24.58 -7.94 19.46
N THR A 309 -25.44 -7.46 20.35
CA THR A 309 -25.07 -6.94 21.68
C THR A 309 -25.80 -7.70 22.79
N GLU A 310 -25.48 -7.44 24.06
CA GLU A 310 -26.17 -8.08 25.19
C GLU A 310 -27.67 -7.72 25.26
N ASP A 311 -28.01 -6.47 24.93
CA ASP A 311 -29.37 -5.96 25.08
C ASP A 311 -30.19 -6.13 23.79
N SER A 312 -29.67 -5.63 22.66
CA SER A 312 -30.37 -5.66 21.37
C SER A 312 -29.41 -5.46 20.19
N PRO A 313 -29.67 -6.05 19.01
CA PRO A 313 -28.84 -5.83 17.84
C PRO A 313 -28.80 -4.35 17.44
N ILE A 314 -27.61 -3.84 17.11
CA ILE A 314 -27.39 -2.45 16.70
C ILE A 314 -26.91 -2.43 15.25
N GLN A 315 -27.47 -1.52 14.45
CA GLN A 315 -26.98 -1.26 13.09
C GLN A 315 -25.66 -0.47 13.17
N LEU A 316 -24.63 -0.99 12.52
CA LEU A 316 -23.33 -0.35 12.45
C LEU A 316 -23.27 0.61 11.27
N THR A 317 -22.72 1.80 11.53
CA THR A 317 -22.12 2.62 10.47
C THR A 317 -20.68 2.17 10.32
N VAL A 318 -20.32 1.72 9.11
CA VAL A 318 -18.97 1.25 8.80
C VAL A 318 -18.36 2.14 7.73
N ASP A 319 -17.07 2.41 7.85
CA ASP A 319 -16.30 3.15 6.85
C ASP A 319 -15.42 2.18 6.05
N GLN A 320 -15.21 2.48 4.77
CA GLN A 320 -14.28 1.72 3.95
C GLN A 320 -12.83 1.99 4.43
N ALA A 321 -12.22 0.98 5.05
CA ALA A 321 -10.87 1.07 5.60
C ALA A 321 -9.80 0.68 4.58
N THR A 322 -10.13 -0.26 3.68
CA THR A 322 -9.32 -0.66 2.53
C THR A 322 -10.25 -0.97 1.35
N PRO A 323 -9.76 -1.14 0.11
CA PRO A 323 -10.62 -1.50 -1.02
C PRO A 323 -11.46 -2.77 -0.81
N THR A 324 -11.03 -3.67 0.08
CA THR A 324 -11.68 -4.97 0.35
C THR A 324 -12.13 -5.14 1.80
N ALA A 325 -12.10 -4.08 2.62
CA ALA A 325 -12.49 -4.15 4.02
C ALA A 325 -13.13 -2.88 4.54
N VAL A 326 -14.11 -3.06 5.41
CA VAL A 326 -14.79 -2.01 6.17
C VAL A 326 -14.40 -2.09 7.65
N ALA A 327 -14.50 -0.97 8.36
CA ALA A 327 -14.21 -0.91 9.78
C ALA A 327 -15.21 -0.03 10.54
N PHE A 328 -15.30 -0.25 11.85
CA PHE A 328 -15.98 0.65 12.79
C PHE A 328 -15.11 0.86 14.02
N THR A 329 -15.33 1.97 14.74
CA THR A 329 -14.61 2.26 15.98
C THR A 329 -15.46 1.98 17.21
N ALA A 330 -14.80 1.70 18.34
CA ALA A 330 -15.48 1.52 19.62
C ALA A 330 -16.27 2.79 19.99
N GLU A 331 -15.73 3.96 19.65
CA GLU A 331 -16.32 5.26 19.91
C GLU A 331 -17.61 5.51 19.12
N ASP A 332 -17.67 5.12 17.84
CA ASP A 332 -18.86 5.31 16.98
C ASP A 332 -20.09 4.56 17.51
N VAL A 333 -19.86 3.38 18.07
CA VAL A 333 -20.90 2.49 18.62
C VAL A 333 -21.01 2.61 20.13
N ASN A 334 -20.25 3.53 20.73
CA ASN A 334 -20.13 3.76 22.18
C ASN A 334 -19.85 2.47 23.00
N ILE A 335 -19.08 1.54 22.43
CA ILE A 335 -18.64 0.31 23.10
C ILE A 335 -17.51 0.64 24.05
N ASN A 336 -17.59 0.14 25.29
CA ASN A 336 -16.46 0.27 26.22
C ASN A 336 -15.25 -0.52 25.68
N LYS A 337 -14.06 0.09 25.65
CA LYS A 337 -12.83 -0.54 25.14
C LYS A 337 -12.55 -1.92 25.77
N ARG A 338 -12.83 -2.10 27.06
CA ARG A 338 -12.70 -3.40 27.74
C ARG A 338 -13.70 -4.43 27.21
N SER A 339 -14.96 -4.02 27.01
CA SER A 339 -16.00 -4.88 26.44
C SER A 339 -15.63 -5.32 25.01
N LEU A 340 -15.04 -4.43 24.19
CA LEU A 340 -14.53 -4.79 22.85
C LEU A 340 -13.45 -5.89 22.88
N LEU A 341 -12.59 -5.89 23.90
CA LEU A 341 -11.49 -6.86 24.03
C LEU A 341 -11.96 -8.21 24.57
N GLU A 342 -12.86 -8.18 25.56
CA GLU A 342 -13.33 -9.35 26.33
C GLU A 342 -14.60 -10.00 25.77
N GLY A 343 -15.39 -9.25 24.99
CA GLY A 343 -16.62 -9.72 24.38
C GLY A 343 -16.42 -10.49 23.08
N GLN A 344 -17.44 -11.28 22.72
CA GLN A 344 -17.57 -11.89 21.41
C GLN A 344 -18.17 -10.87 20.44
N LEU A 345 -17.52 -10.70 19.28
CA LEU A 345 -18.09 -9.89 18.20
C LEU A 345 -18.74 -10.85 17.21
N ASP A 346 -20.05 -10.74 17.07
CA ASP A 346 -20.83 -11.39 16.02
C ASP A 346 -21.49 -10.29 15.18
N VAL A 347 -21.06 -10.17 13.92
CA VAL A 347 -21.52 -9.14 13.00
C VAL A 347 -22.08 -9.79 11.75
N THR A 348 -23.32 -9.48 11.42
CA THR A 348 -23.96 -9.92 10.17
C THR A 348 -23.75 -8.87 9.09
N ASP A 349 -23.24 -9.27 7.92
CA ASP A 349 -23.08 -8.39 6.76
C ASP A 349 -24.43 -8.16 6.03
N PRO A 350 -24.52 -7.19 5.10
CA PRO A 350 -25.74 -6.92 4.35
C PRO A 350 -26.25 -8.09 3.49
N VAL A 351 -25.39 -9.08 3.20
CA VAL A 351 -25.70 -10.28 2.40
C VAL A 351 -26.16 -11.45 3.29
N GLY A 352 -26.14 -11.28 4.61
CA GLY A 352 -26.55 -12.28 5.61
C GLY A 352 -25.45 -13.24 6.05
N ARG A 353 -24.18 -13.00 5.70
CA ARG A 353 -23.02 -13.76 6.21
C ARG A 353 -22.67 -13.30 7.62
N ASN A 354 -22.43 -14.25 8.51
CA ASN A 354 -21.98 -13.94 9.87
C ASN A 354 -20.45 -13.85 9.94
N HIS A 355 -19.93 -12.79 10.55
CA HIS A 355 -18.53 -12.54 10.84
C HIS A 355 -18.29 -12.62 12.35
N GLN A 356 -17.30 -13.41 12.77
CA GLN A 356 -17.07 -13.65 14.19
C GLN A 356 -15.64 -13.33 14.64
N ARG A 357 -15.51 -12.81 15.86
CA ARG A 357 -14.26 -12.81 16.64
C ARG A 357 -14.50 -13.35 18.04
N ILE A 358 -13.58 -14.22 18.45
CA ILE A 358 -13.50 -14.78 19.79
C ILE A 358 -12.44 -14.03 20.61
N PRO A 359 -12.73 -13.64 21.87
CA PRO A 359 -11.78 -12.95 22.74
C PRO A 359 -10.58 -13.84 23.11
N ARG A 360 -9.40 -13.24 23.28
CA ARG A 360 -8.15 -13.93 23.61
C ARG A 360 -7.41 -13.20 24.74
N PRO A 361 -6.77 -13.90 25.69
CA PRO A 361 -6.06 -13.26 26.81
C PRO A 361 -4.74 -12.58 26.40
N VAL A 362 -4.19 -12.95 25.24
CA VAL A 362 -3.06 -12.27 24.59
C VAL A 362 -3.48 -11.96 23.16
N ILE A 363 -3.39 -10.70 22.77
CA ILE A 363 -3.72 -10.22 21.44
C ILE A 363 -2.45 -9.64 20.84
N ILE A 364 -2.02 -10.20 19.71
CA ILE A 364 -0.89 -9.67 18.95
C ILE A 364 -1.47 -8.78 17.87
N PHE A 365 -0.92 -7.59 17.74
CA PHE A 365 -1.18 -6.74 16.62
C PHE A 365 0.09 -6.53 15.82
N SER A 366 0.00 -6.69 14.51
CA SER A 366 1.07 -6.33 13.59
C SER A 366 0.73 -5.01 12.93
N ARG A 367 1.75 -4.19 12.64
CA ARG A 367 1.55 -2.97 11.83
C ARG A 367 0.94 -3.38 10.50
N SER A 368 -0.23 -2.84 10.18
CA SER A 368 -0.92 -3.15 8.93
C SER A 368 -0.54 -2.12 7.87
N GLU A 369 -0.30 -2.60 6.66
CA GLU A 369 -0.03 -1.71 5.52
C GLU A 369 -1.32 -1.02 5.04
N GLY A 370 -2.47 -1.70 5.15
CA GLY A 370 -3.77 -1.20 4.66
C GLY A 370 -4.40 -0.11 5.52
N ILE A 371 -4.22 -0.14 6.84
CA ILE A 371 -4.79 0.85 7.79
C ILE A 371 -3.71 1.67 8.52
N GLN A 372 -4.00 2.91 8.91
CA GLN A 372 -3.09 3.75 9.73
C GLN A 372 -3.02 3.27 11.19
N GLY A 373 -2.60 2.02 11.39
CA GLY A 373 -2.61 1.39 12.70
C GLY A 373 -2.11 -0.04 12.69
N PHE A 374 -2.51 -0.75 13.73
CA PHE A 374 -2.10 -2.11 14.00
C PHE A 374 -3.33 -3.03 13.94
N LEU A 375 -3.20 -4.14 13.23
CA LEU A 375 -4.28 -5.11 13.02
C LEU A 375 -3.98 -6.40 13.79
N GLU A 376 -5.01 -7.01 14.37
CA GLU A 376 -4.91 -8.26 15.10
C GLU A 376 -4.39 -9.36 14.18
N THR A 377 -3.26 -9.93 14.58
CA THR A 377 -2.62 -11.06 13.89
C THR A 377 -2.61 -12.29 14.80
N PRO A 378 -2.79 -13.48 14.23
CA PRO A 378 -2.90 -14.70 15.02
C PRO A 378 -1.54 -15.19 15.55
N ARG A 379 -0.43 -14.79 14.91
CA ARG A 379 0.94 -15.18 15.28
C ARG A 379 1.94 -14.05 15.04
N ALA A 380 3.01 -14.03 15.84
CA ALA A 380 4.14 -13.14 15.66
C ALA A 380 5.05 -13.60 14.50
N GLN A 381 5.66 -12.63 13.82
CA GLN A 381 6.69 -12.83 12.80
C GLN A 381 8.04 -12.30 13.32
N LEU A 382 9.15 -12.88 12.86
CA LEU A 382 10.49 -12.37 13.18
C LEU A 382 10.81 -11.11 12.38
N GLY A 383 11.51 -10.17 13.01
CA GLY A 383 12.00 -8.94 12.38
C GLY A 383 10.94 -7.85 12.16
N ARG A 384 9.68 -8.11 12.52
CA ARG A 384 8.56 -7.19 12.35
C ARG A 384 8.14 -6.51 13.66
N GLU A 385 7.76 -5.24 13.57
CA GLU A 385 7.18 -4.49 14.68
C GLU A 385 5.77 -4.97 14.99
N ILE A 386 5.59 -5.48 16.21
CA ILE A 386 4.32 -5.90 16.78
C ILE A 386 4.04 -5.12 18.08
N SER A 387 2.76 -5.10 18.44
CA SER A 387 2.32 -4.71 19.77
C SER A 387 1.51 -5.84 20.39
N ILE A 388 1.68 -6.04 21.69
CA ILE A 388 1.08 -7.17 22.41
C ILE A 388 0.23 -6.63 23.54
N LEU A 389 -1.07 -6.90 23.47
CA LEU A 389 -1.99 -6.61 24.56
C LEU A 389 -2.17 -7.86 25.42
N VAL A 390 -1.97 -7.71 26.73
CA VAL A 390 -1.94 -8.82 27.68
C VAL A 390 -2.91 -8.57 28.82
N ARG A 391 -3.87 -9.48 29.01
CA ARG A 391 -4.82 -9.42 30.12
C ARG A 391 -4.12 -9.69 31.44
N HIS A 392 -4.55 -9.01 32.50
CA HIS A 392 -4.14 -9.28 33.89
C HIS A 392 -4.71 -10.61 34.38
N ASP A 393 -4.12 -11.71 33.90
CA ASP A 393 -4.51 -13.06 34.29
C ASP A 393 -3.29 -13.83 34.84
N ARG A 394 -3.37 -14.24 36.11
CA ARG A 394 -2.31 -14.97 36.84
C ARG A 394 -0.94 -14.28 36.71
N ASN A 395 0.00 -14.91 36.01
CA ASN A 395 1.37 -14.43 35.78
C ASN A 395 1.64 -14.09 34.30
N LEU A 396 0.61 -13.96 33.47
CA LEU A 396 0.75 -13.83 32.01
C LEU A 396 1.58 -12.61 31.61
N VAL A 397 1.32 -11.43 32.18
CA VAL A 397 2.11 -10.20 31.95
C VAL A 397 3.59 -10.42 32.27
N SER A 398 3.90 -11.00 33.42
CA SER A 398 5.28 -11.28 33.82
C SER A 398 5.99 -12.29 32.92
N ARG A 399 5.25 -13.30 32.42
CA ARG A 399 5.76 -14.30 31.48
C ARG A 399 6.05 -13.68 30.12
N VAL A 400 5.14 -12.85 29.60
CA VAL A 400 5.35 -12.12 28.35
C VAL A 400 6.57 -11.20 28.48
N ASN A 401 6.66 -10.40 29.54
CA ASN A 401 7.81 -9.52 29.75
C ASN A 401 9.14 -10.30 29.82
N SER A 402 9.16 -11.44 30.50
CA SER A 402 10.35 -12.30 30.60
C SER A 402 10.75 -12.88 29.24
N LEU A 403 9.77 -13.31 28.44
CA LEU A 403 9.99 -13.79 27.07
C LEU A 403 10.54 -12.68 26.18
N LEU A 404 9.93 -11.48 26.20
CA LEU A 404 10.35 -10.35 25.37
C LEU A 404 11.76 -9.87 25.74
N THR A 405 12.10 -9.87 27.03
CA THR A 405 13.45 -9.51 27.49
C THR A 405 14.53 -10.47 26.95
N ASP A 406 14.15 -11.71 26.62
CA ASP A 406 15.06 -12.73 26.10
C ASP A 406 15.18 -12.69 24.57
N CYS A 407 14.07 -12.54 23.84
CA CYS A 407 14.04 -12.71 22.38
C CYS A 407 13.69 -11.47 21.56
N ALA A 408 13.22 -10.38 22.17
CA ALA A 408 12.87 -9.15 21.47
C ALA A 408 14.00 -8.12 21.46
N GLU A 409 13.92 -7.17 20.55
CA GLU A 409 14.79 -6.00 20.51
C GLU A 409 14.66 -5.19 21.81
N PRO A 410 15.78 -4.81 22.46
CA PRO A 410 15.74 -3.95 23.63
C PRO A 410 15.10 -2.59 23.32
N GLY A 411 14.34 -2.04 24.25
CA GLY A 411 13.72 -0.71 24.10
C GLY A 411 12.24 -0.72 23.71
N PHE A 412 11.59 -1.90 23.71
CA PHE A 412 10.13 -1.98 23.72
C PHE A 412 9.54 -1.21 24.92
N VAL A 413 8.33 -0.69 24.75
CA VAL A 413 7.65 0.15 25.75
C VAL A 413 6.55 -0.66 26.40
N HIS A 414 6.59 -0.79 27.73
CA HIS A 414 5.52 -1.39 28.52
C HIS A 414 4.68 -0.28 29.15
N SER A 415 3.40 -0.18 28.73
CA SER A 415 2.44 0.75 29.32
C SER A 415 1.40 -0.02 30.14
N LEU A 416 1.19 0.45 31.37
CA LEU A 416 0.30 -0.17 32.36
C LEU A 416 -1.17 0.18 32.08
N ALA A 417 -2.06 -0.72 32.51
CA ALA A 417 -3.51 -0.49 32.52
C ALA A 417 -3.91 0.90 33.05
N GLY A 418 -4.83 1.57 32.34
CA GLY A 418 -5.35 2.90 32.68
C GLY A 418 -4.43 4.07 32.31
N HIS A 419 -3.16 3.84 31.98
CA HIS A 419 -2.25 4.89 31.52
C HIS A 419 -2.41 5.12 30.00
N GLY A 420 -2.39 6.39 29.55
CA GLY A 420 -2.39 6.69 28.11
C GLY A 420 -3.56 6.10 27.33
N SER A 421 -4.73 5.92 27.97
CA SER A 421 -5.96 5.29 27.45
C SER A 421 -5.88 3.79 27.12
N VAL A 422 -4.88 3.08 27.67
CA VAL A 422 -4.87 1.62 27.75
C VAL A 422 -6.06 1.15 28.60
N PRO A 423 -6.86 0.17 28.14
CA PRO A 423 -8.02 -0.33 28.90
C PRO A 423 -7.65 -0.89 30.28
N GLU A 424 -8.52 -0.70 31.27
CA GLU A 424 -8.32 -1.27 32.61
C GLU A 424 -8.25 -2.81 32.55
N GLY A 425 -7.34 -3.41 33.33
CA GLY A 425 -7.11 -4.87 33.36
C GLY A 425 -6.24 -5.42 32.22
N TRP A 426 -5.67 -4.53 31.38
CA TRP A 426 -4.81 -4.89 30.26
C TRP A 426 -3.53 -4.05 30.27
N ASP A 427 -2.40 -4.71 30.01
CA ASP A 427 -1.14 -4.03 29.71
C ASP A 427 -0.83 -4.11 28.22
N ILE A 428 -0.15 -3.10 27.68
CA ILE A 428 0.33 -3.10 26.30
C ILE A 428 1.85 -3.04 26.26
N PHE A 429 2.44 -3.90 25.43
CA PHE A 429 3.84 -3.84 25.01
C PHE A 429 3.87 -3.30 23.58
N GLU A 430 4.48 -2.15 23.35
CA GLU A 430 4.62 -1.51 22.04
C GLU A 430 6.07 -1.51 21.57
N LYS A 431 6.28 -1.35 20.26
CA LYS A 431 7.61 -1.36 19.63
C LYS A 431 8.37 -2.67 19.90
N VAL A 432 7.65 -3.79 19.94
CA VAL A 432 8.23 -5.11 20.13
C VAL A 432 8.66 -5.64 18.77
N VAL A 433 9.93 -5.99 18.61
CA VAL A 433 10.44 -6.67 17.41
C VAL A 433 11.08 -7.97 17.86
N LEU A 434 10.56 -9.13 17.44
CA LEU A 434 11.17 -10.41 17.77
C LEU A 434 12.39 -10.65 16.89
N LEU A 435 13.57 -10.73 17.49
CA LEU A 435 14.82 -10.91 16.76
C LEU A 435 15.18 -12.38 16.54
N ARG A 436 14.64 -13.25 17.40
CA ARG A 436 14.83 -14.69 17.37
C ARG A 436 13.57 -15.38 17.90
N PRO A 437 13.34 -16.66 17.56
CA PRO A 437 12.20 -17.39 18.08
C PRO A 437 12.37 -17.58 19.60
N PRO A 438 11.30 -17.42 20.39
CA PRO A 438 11.31 -17.80 21.80
C PRO A 438 11.51 -19.30 21.95
N SER A 439 12.11 -19.73 23.07
CA SER A 439 12.35 -21.14 23.32
C SER A 439 11.03 -21.91 23.50
N PRO A 440 10.97 -23.21 23.13
CA PRO A 440 9.74 -24.01 23.27
C PRO A 440 9.22 -24.10 24.71
N SER A 441 10.09 -23.96 25.72
CA SER A 441 9.71 -23.94 27.14
C SER A 441 9.01 -22.64 27.54
N GLN A 442 9.36 -21.50 26.90
CA GLN A 442 8.75 -20.20 27.15
C GLN A 442 7.37 -20.06 26.47
N THR A 443 7.17 -20.67 25.30
CA THR A 443 5.93 -20.56 24.52
C THR A 443 4.81 -21.49 24.97
N GLY A 444 5.11 -22.49 25.82
CA GLY A 444 4.11 -23.39 26.40
C GLY A 444 2.99 -22.65 27.15
N HIS A 445 1.84 -23.31 27.36
CA HIS A 445 0.72 -22.78 28.15
C HIS A 445 0.14 -21.44 27.65
N GLY A 446 -0.25 -21.39 26.37
CA GLY A 446 -1.05 -20.30 25.81
C GLY A 446 -0.27 -19.14 25.21
N LEU A 447 1.07 -19.27 25.04
CA LEU A 447 1.92 -18.29 24.33
C LEU A 447 2.42 -18.82 22.98
N ASP A 448 1.79 -19.89 22.45
CA ASP A 448 2.13 -20.51 21.17
C ASP A 448 2.05 -19.51 19.99
N MET A 449 1.28 -18.42 20.13
CA MET A 449 1.17 -17.36 19.12
C MET A 449 2.44 -16.51 18.98
N LEU A 450 3.30 -16.47 20.01
CA LEU A 450 4.57 -15.74 19.96
C LEU A 450 5.70 -16.56 19.34
N ALA A 451 5.46 -17.82 18.98
CA ALA A 451 6.38 -18.68 18.24
C ALA A 451 6.22 -18.46 16.73
N PRO A 452 7.20 -17.84 16.04
CA PRO A 452 7.15 -17.62 14.60
C PRO A 452 7.23 -18.94 13.83
N LEU A 453 6.65 -18.96 12.62
CA LEU A 453 6.68 -20.13 11.73
C LEU A 453 7.88 -20.11 10.76
N THR A 454 8.54 -18.97 10.59
CA THR A 454 9.64 -18.78 9.64
C THR A 454 10.99 -19.01 10.30
N SER A 455 11.88 -19.73 9.59
CA SER A 455 13.24 -20.00 10.02
C SER A 455 14.26 -18.95 9.54
N LEU A 456 13.97 -18.27 8.43
CA LEU A 456 14.72 -17.13 7.91
C LEU A 456 13.73 -16.11 7.37
N SER A 457 13.89 -14.83 7.72
CA SER A 457 13.06 -13.75 7.19
C SER A 457 13.88 -12.50 6.85
N VAL A 458 13.37 -11.75 5.87
CA VAL A 458 13.86 -10.45 5.44
C VAL A 458 12.65 -9.52 5.46
N GLU A 459 12.67 -8.54 6.36
CA GLU A 459 11.60 -7.55 6.49
C GLU A 459 12.08 -6.16 6.10
N PHE A 460 11.27 -5.45 5.31
CA PHE A 460 11.52 -4.06 4.95
C PHE A 460 10.92 -3.14 6.01
N ASN A 461 11.75 -2.30 6.61
CA ASN A 461 11.38 -1.42 7.70
C ASN A 461 11.62 0.05 7.31
N GLY A 462 10.56 0.86 7.38
CA GLY A 462 10.60 2.27 7.01
C GLY A 462 10.61 2.50 5.50
N GLY A 463 11.14 3.65 5.09
CA GLY A 463 11.05 4.16 3.72
C GLY A 463 9.65 4.68 3.39
N LEU A 464 9.53 5.51 2.36
CA LEU A 464 8.25 6.02 1.88
C LEU A 464 7.66 5.05 0.86
N ARG A 465 6.47 4.50 1.11
CA ARG A 465 5.85 3.48 0.26
C ARG A 465 4.72 4.03 -0.61
N LEU A 466 4.63 3.54 -1.85
CA LEU A 466 3.57 3.89 -2.79
C LEU A 466 2.32 3.03 -2.60
N PRO A 467 1.13 3.58 -2.87
CA PRO A 467 -0.12 2.82 -2.93
C PRO A 467 -0.12 1.81 -4.11
N GLY A 468 -0.91 0.75 -3.98
CA GLY A 468 -1.13 -0.26 -5.02
C GLY A 468 -1.05 -1.69 -4.52
N ARG A 469 -1.41 -2.65 -5.39
CA ARG A 469 -1.33 -4.09 -5.09
C ARG A 469 0.11 -4.57 -4.89
N ILE A 470 1.05 -3.99 -5.62
CA ILE A 470 2.47 -4.33 -5.58
C ILE A 470 3.19 -3.36 -4.63
N ALA A 471 4.00 -3.90 -3.73
CA ALA A 471 4.86 -3.10 -2.86
C ALA A 471 5.95 -2.37 -3.67
N ARG A 472 5.95 -1.04 -3.59
CA ARG A 472 6.89 -0.12 -4.25
C ARG A 472 7.28 0.99 -3.27
N TRP A 473 8.53 1.42 -3.26
CA TRP A 473 9.08 2.43 -2.36
C TRP A 473 9.69 3.59 -3.14
N SER A 474 9.78 4.75 -2.48
CA SER A 474 10.57 5.86 -2.94
C SER A 474 12.06 5.50 -2.99
N TYR A 475 12.71 5.94 -4.06
CA TYR A 475 14.15 5.88 -4.18
C TYR A 475 14.87 6.88 -3.27
N THR A 476 14.29 8.05 -3.00
CA THR A 476 14.87 9.06 -2.10
C THR A 476 14.74 8.64 -0.64
N SER A 477 13.61 7.99 -0.28
CA SER A 477 13.36 7.42 1.04
C SER A 477 13.23 5.89 0.98
N LYS A 478 14.38 5.22 0.88
CA LYS A 478 14.48 3.74 0.77
C LYS A 478 14.18 3.07 2.12
N PRO A 479 13.61 1.84 2.12
CA PRO A 479 13.46 1.06 3.34
C PRO A 479 14.81 0.49 3.81
N SER A 480 14.94 0.30 5.12
CA SER A 480 15.98 -0.56 5.70
C SER A 480 15.55 -2.03 5.65
N MET A 481 16.49 -2.97 5.73
CA MET A 481 16.22 -4.41 5.72
C MET A 481 16.64 -5.03 7.05
N THR A 482 15.72 -5.70 7.74
CA THR A 482 16.02 -6.52 8.92
C THR A 482 16.01 -7.98 8.53
N VAL A 483 17.14 -8.66 8.73
CA VAL A 483 17.29 -10.09 8.45
C VAL A 483 17.42 -10.83 9.76
N THR A 484 16.52 -11.78 9.97
CA THR A 484 16.42 -12.58 11.20
C THR A 484 16.38 -14.07 10.86
N ALA A 485 16.96 -14.89 11.73
CA ALA A 485 16.97 -16.33 11.56
C ALA A 485 16.67 -17.04 12.89
N SER A 486 16.12 -18.25 12.80
CA SER A 486 15.85 -19.12 13.95
C SER A 486 17.12 -19.76 14.50
N GLU A 487 18.10 -19.99 13.64
CA GLU A 487 19.41 -20.57 13.97
C GLU A 487 20.49 -19.48 13.94
N SER A 488 21.43 -19.55 14.89
CA SER A 488 22.63 -18.68 14.94
C SER A 488 23.70 -19.07 13.92
N LEU A 489 23.31 -19.43 12.70
CA LEU A 489 24.23 -19.70 11.60
C LEU A 489 24.46 -18.42 10.76
N PRO A 490 25.66 -18.22 10.19
CA PRO A 490 25.94 -17.06 9.36
C PRO A 490 25.02 -16.94 8.15
N VAL A 491 24.56 -15.72 7.88
CA VAL A 491 23.70 -15.35 6.77
C VAL A 491 24.48 -14.48 5.77
N SER A 492 24.25 -14.69 4.49
CA SER A 492 24.76 -13.83 3.41
C SER A 492 23.60 -13.17 2.69
N VAL A 493 23.68 -11.85 2.50
CA VAL A 493 22.64 -11.02 1.89
C VAL A 493 23.20 -10.27 0.70
N ARG A 494 22.48 -10.33 -0.43
CA ARG A 494 22.85 -9.64 -1.66
C ARG A 494 21.61 -9.06 -2.36
N LEU A 495 21.83 -7.98 -3.11
CA LEU A 495 20.87 -7.41 -4.05
C LEU A 495 21.17 -7.93 -5.45
N GLU A 496 20.15 -8.33 -6.18
CA GLU A 496 20.22 -8.71 -7.59
C GLU A 496 19.31 -7.81 -8.43
N TRP A 497 19.79 -7.37 -9.59
CA TRP A 497 18.97 -6.61 -10.54
C TRP A 497 19.45 -6.86 -11.97
N MET A 498 18.60 -6.52 -12.93
CA MET A 498 18.93 -6.62 -14.34
C MET A 498 19.54 -5.30 -14.86
N GLU A 499 20.65 -5.38 -15.59
CA GLU A 499 21.32 -4.25 -16.23
C GLU A 499 21.38 -4.45 -17.75
N VAL A 500 21.01 -3.42 -18.50
CA VAL A 500 21.04 -3.44 -19.96
C VAL A 500 22.47 -3.19 -20.44
N GLU A 501 23.00 -4.10 -21.25
CA GLU A 501 24.31 -3.99 -21.89
C GLU A 501 24.17 -3.58 -23.37
N SER A 502 25.27 -3.60 -24.15
CA SER A 502 25.27 -3.17 -25.55
C SER A 502 24.30 -3.94 -26.45
N ASP A 503 24.11 -5.23 -26.18
CA ASP A 503 23.49 -6.22 -27.06
C ASP A 503 22.63 -7.26 -26.31
N GLY A 504 22.34 -7.01 -25.03
CA GLY A 504 21.56 -7.91 -24.18
C GLY A 504 21.34 -7.37 -22.77
N ILE A 505 21.08 -8.27 -21.84
CA ILE A 505 20.86 -7.97 -20.44
C ILE A 505 21.74 -8.87 -19.57
N ALA A 506 22.25 -8.32 -18.48
CA ALA A 506 23.07 -9.04 -17.52
C ALA A 506 22.51 -8.88 -16.11
N ARG A 507 22.50 -9.98 -15.36
CA ARG A 507 22.20 -9.93 -13.93
C ARG A 507 23.40 -9.37 -13.18
N ARG A 508 23.18 -8.28 -12.44
CA ARG A 508 24.15 -7.70 -11.53
C ARG A 508 23.82 -8.09 -10.10
N THR A 509 24.86 -8.13 -9.28
CA THR A 509 24.72 -8.49 -7.88
C THR A 509 25.59 -7.58 -7.02
N LYS A 510 25.06 -7.12 -5.90
CA LYS A 510 25.81 -6.41 -4.87
C LYS A 510 25.64 -7.10 -3.54
N VAL A 511 26.75 -7.57 -2.97
CA VAL A 511 26.76 -8.18 -1.64
C VAL A 511 26.63 -7.08 -0.60
N LEU A 512 25.63 -7.19 0.28
CA LEU A 512 25.41 -6.29 1.41
C LEU A 512 26.04 -6.83 2.69
N ALA A 513 25.98 -8.15 2.87
CA ALA A 513 26.60 -8.87 3.98
C ALA A 513 27.06 -10.25 3.51
N ASP A 514 28.25 -10.68 3.92
CA ASP A 514 28.78 -12.02 3.66
C ASP A 514 29.11 -12.70 4.99
N LYS A 515 28.52 -13.87 5.23
CA LYS A 515 28.68 -14.66 6.47
C LYS A 515 28.56 -13.84 7.76
N ALA A 516 27.56 -12.96 7.82
CA ALA A 516 27.26 -12.15 9.00
C ALA A 516 26.36 -12.92 9.97
N GLU A 517 26.50 -12.70 11.27
CA GLU A 517 25.64 -13.31 12.28
C GLU A 517 24.28 -12.58 12.35
N PRO A 518 23.13 -13.28 12.23
CA PRO A 518 21.81 -12.69 12.44
C PRO A 518 21.53 -12.50 13.95
N PRO A 519 20.69 -11.53 14.35
CA PRO A 519 19.94 -10.58 13.51
C PRO A 519 20.84 -9.46 12.96
N LEU A 520 20.53 -8.95 11.77
CA LEU A 520 21.27 -7.87 11.13
C LEU A 520 20.34 -6.86 10.44
N THR A 521 20.68 -5.57 10.55
CA THR A 521 20.01 -4.48 9.85
C THR A 521 20.93 -3.95 8.76
N LEU A 522 20.42 -3.88 7.53
CA LEU A 522 21.16 -3.46 6.35
C LEU A 522 20.43 -2.30 5.69
N GLU A 523 21.17 -1.27 5.34
CA GLU A 523 20.68 -0.16 4.52
C GLU A 523 20.81 -0.48 3.03
N VAL A 524 19.90 0.07 2.24
CA VAL A 524 20.00 0.02 0.79
C VAL A 524 21.01 1.08 0.33
N PRO A 525 22.13 0.70 -0.32
CA PRO A 525 23.20 1.64 -0.66
C PRO A 525 22.76 2.77 -1.61
N ALA A 526 23.39 3.95 -1.53
CA ALA A 526 23.03 5.09 -2.38
C ALA A 526 23.38 4.91 -3.88
N ASP A 527 24.33 4.03 -4.19
CA ASP A 527 24.84 3.77 -5.54
C ASP A 527 24.06 2.68 -6.29
N ILE A 528 23.02 2.10 -5.69
CA ILE A 528 22.14 1.18 -6.41
C ILE A 528 21.22 1.98 -7.36
N PRO A 529 20.93 1.48 -8.57
CA PRO A 529 20.04 2.20 -9.48
C PRO A 529 18.58 2.21 -8.98
N CYS A 530 17.83 3.24 -9.35
CA CYS A 530 16.37 3.28 -9.17
C CYS A 530 15.73 2.25 -10.11
N ARG A 531 15.32 1.09 -9.57
CA ARG A 531 14.68 -0.01 -10.30
C ARG A 531 14.06 -1.04 -9.38
N ASP A 532 13.49 -2.07 -9.99
CA ASP A 532 13.13 -3.32 -9.35
C ASP A 532 14.39 -4.14 -9.06
N LEU A 533 14.56 -4.54 -7.80
CA LEU A 533 15.65 -5.35 -7.27
C LEU A 533 15.08 -6.59 -6.57
N THR A 534 15.89 -7.64 -6.47
CA THR A 534 15.61 -8.81 -5.63
C THR A 534 16.61 -8.88 -4.50
N VAL A 535 16.14 -8.86 -3.26
CA VAL A 535 16.94 -9.13 -2.06
C VAL A 535 16.98 -10.64 -1.86
N VAL A 536 18.19 -11.20 -1.85
CA VAL A 536 18.44 -12.62 -1.63
C VAL A 536 19.20 -12.79 -0.33
N ALA A 537 18.58 -13.42 0.67
CA ALA A 537 19.23 -13.81 1.90
C ALA A 537 19.37 -15.34 1.95
N SER A 538 20.57 -15.80 2.29
CA SER A 538 20.91 -17.22 2.30
C SER A 538 21.63 -17.62 3.58
N GLN A 539 21.28 -18.79 4.11
CA GLN A 539 21.88 -19.38 5.30
C GLN A 539 22.29 -20.82 4.99
N ALA A 540 23.58 -21.14 5.16
CA ALA A 540 24.10 -22.47 4.88
C ALA A 540 24.11 -23.33 6.15
N SER A 541 23.49 -24.51 6.09
CA SER A 541 23.50 -25.54 7.14
C SER A 541 23.98 -26.87 6.57
N GLY A 542 25.30 -27.10 6.64
CA GLY A 542 25.94 -28.29 6.05
C GLY A 542 25.84 -28.29 4.52
N SER A 543 25.15 -29.30 3.96
CA SER A 543 24.90 -29.42 2.50
C SER A 543 23.62 -28.72 2.03
N ALA A 544 22.78 -28.23 2.96
CA ALA A 544 21.55 -27.53 2.65
C ALA A 544 21.76 -26.01 2.72
N VAL A 545 21.19 -25.28 1.77
CA VAL A 545 21.18 -23.81 1.77
C VAL A 545 19.72 -23.37 1.84
N ARG A 546 19.37 -22.65 2.90
CA ARG A 546 18.10 -21.94 3.01
C ARG A 546 18.24 -20.62 2.29
N GLU A 547 17.32 -20.32 1.39
CA GLU A 547 17.31 -19.06 0.65
C GLU A 547 15.91 -18.43 0.72
N ILE A 548 15.84 -17.13 0.94
CA ILE A 548 14.61 -16.33 0.82
C ILE A 548 14.86 -15.18 -0.16
N ARG A 549 13.84 -14.90 -0.98
CA ARG A 549 13.86 -13.83 -1.97
C ARG A 549 12.73 -12.84 -1.69
N ARG A 550 13.03 -11.55 -1.73
CA ARG A 550 12.05 -10.46 -1.61
C ARG A 550 12.26 -9.45 -2.74
N SER A 551 11.18 -9.02 -3.37
CA SER A 551 11.24 -7.91 -4.33
C SER A 551 11.32 -6.56 -3.59
N LEU A 552 12.26 -5.72 -3.98
CA LEU A 552 12.40 -4.32 -3.58
C LEU A 552 12.25 -3.46 -4.83
N ARG A 553 11.14 -2.72 -4.97
CA ARG A 553 10.86 -1.90 -6.14
C ARG A 553 11.02 -0.43 -5.79
N LEU A 554 11.93 0.27 -6.44
CA LEU A 554 12.22 1.68 -6.15
C LEU A 554 11.75 2.57 -7.29
N LYS A 555 11.01 3.62 -6.95
CA LYS A 555 10.42 4.61 -7.88
C LYS A 555 10.81 6.04 -7.47
N ARG A 556 10.83 6.94 -8.44
CA ARG A 556 11.07 8.39 -8.27
C ARG A 556 10.29 9.19 -9.31
N GLY A 557 10.16 10.50 -9.15
CA GLY A 557 9.43 11.38 -10.05
C GLY A 557 9.98 11.43 -11.49
N ASP A 558 11.27 11.15 -11.68
CA ASP A 558 11.87 11.05 -13.03
C ASP A 558 11.42 9.82 -13.82
N ASP A 559 10.91 8.81 -13.13
CA ASP A 559 10.30 7.64 -13.72
C ASP A 559 8.77 7.78 -13.59
N ARG A 560 8.13 8.62 -14.40
CA ARG A 560 6.67 8.79 -14.30
C ARG A 560 5.94 7.49 -14.63
N ASP A 561 4.92 7.14 -13.85
CA ASP A 561 3.94 6.09 -14.18
C ASP A 561 3.14 6.55 -15.40
N ALA A 562 3.68 6.30 -16.59
CA ALA A 562 3.14 6.79 -17.84
C ALA A 562 1.66 6.41 -18.03
N ARG A 563 1.17 5.35 -17.37
CA ARG A 563 -0.21 4.85 -17.58
C ARG A 563 -1.12 5.76 -16.82
N ARG A 564 -0.81 5.95 -15.54
CA ARG A 564 -1.57 6.90 -14.74
C ARG A 564 -1.54 8.28 -15.37
N TRP A 565 -0.38 8.73 -15.84
CA TRP A 565 -0.25 10.01 -16.54
C TRP A 565 -1.10 10.10 -17.81
N SER A 566 -1.18 9.04 -18.62
CA SER A 566 -2.01 8.98 -19.84
C SER A 566 -3.52 8.86 -19.56
N GLN A 567 -3.89 8.33 -18.39
CA GLN A 567 -5.26 8.10 -17.94
C GLN A 567 -5.72 9.16 -16.94
N ARG A 568 -4.98 10.27 -16.82
CA ARG A 568 -5.36 11.35 -15.91
C ARG A 568 -6.77 11.83 -16.23
N PRO A 569 -7.62 12.01 -15.21
CA PRO A 569 -8.99 12.46 -15.40
C PRO A 569 -9.11 13.85 -16.04
N GLY A 570 -8.04 14.65 -16.00
CA GLY A 570 -8.05 16.03 -16.48
C GLY A 570 -8.78 16.93 -15.50
N LEU A 571 -8.39 16.92 -14.23
CA LEU A 571 -9.01 17.83 -13.25
C LEU A 571 -8.67 19.29 -13.56
N ALA A 572 -9.69 20.14 -13.53
CA ALA A 572 -9.58 21.59 -13.66
C ALA A 572 -10.70 22.26 -12.86
N HIS A 573 -10.49 23.50 -12.44
CA HIS A 573 -11.55 24.31 -11.88
C HIS A 573 -12.39 24.87 -13.04
N LEU A 574 -13.66 24.46 -13.08
CA LEU A 574 -14.67 24.82 -14.07
C LEU A 574 -15.81 25.52 -13.33
N ASP A 575 -16.50 26.45 -13.99
CA ASP A 575 -17.60 27.24 -13.40
C ASP A 575 -17.21 27.90 -12.07
N MET A 576 -16.90 29.19 -12.10
CA MET A 576 -16.42 29.93 -10.92
C MET A 576 -17.47 30.09 -9.79
N GLN A 577 -18.59 29.37 -9.81
CA GLN A 577 -19.42 29.16 -8.63
C GLN A 577 -18.78 28.20 -7.63
N ARG A 578 -19.17 26.92 -7.63
CA ARG A 578 -18.57 25.88 -6.77
C ARG A 578 -17.13 25.57 -7.17
N GLY A 579 -16.78 25.83 -8.43
CA GLY A 579 -15.46 25.66 -9.00
C GLY A 579 -14.37 26.48 -8.35
N VAL A 580 -14.67 27.51 -7.52
CA VAL A 580 -13.59 28.22 -6.79
C VAL A 580 -12.95 27.40 -5.69
N ILE A 581 -13.61 26.32 -5.23
CA ILE A 581 -13.12 25.45 -4.14
C ILE A 581 -12.84 24.03 -4.61
N SER A 582 -13.54 23.51 -5.62
CA SER A 582 -13.35 22.15 -6.09
C SER A 582 -13.03 22.13 -7.56
N ALA A 583 -12.01 21.36 -7.95
CA ALA A 583 -11.84 20.99 -9.35
C ALA A 583 -12.89 19.95 -9.75
N GLU A 584 -13.15 19.86 -11.05
CA GLU A 584 -14.06 18.93 -11.70
C GLU A 584 -13.37 18.25 -12.90
N LEU A 585 -14.01 17.22 -13.45
CA LEU A 585 -13.50 16.49 -14.61
C LEU A 585 -13.69 17.34 -15.87
N LEU A 586 -12.62 17.55 -16.65
CA LEU A 586 -12.72 18.20 -17.95
C LEU A 586 -13.55 17.32 -18.91
N THR A 587 -14.78 17.72 -19.22
CA THR A 587 -15.64 17.05 -20.19
C THR A 587 -15.56 17.75 -21.55
N ALA A 588 -15.98 17.08 -22.63
CA ALA A 588 -15.90 17.62 -23.99
C ALA A 588 -16.93 18.74 -24.30
N GLU A 589 -17.77 19.12 -23.33
CA GLU A 589 -18.86 20.10 -23.49
C GLU A 589 -18.50 21.50 -22.93
N ILE A 590 -17.24 21.91 -23.05
CA ILE A 590 -16.79 23.25 -22.64
C ILE A 590 -17.02 24.22 -23.82
N GLY A 591 -17.73 25.32 -23.57
CA GLY A 591 -17.94 26.41 -24.53
C GLY A 591 -16.78 27.41 -24.55
N ASP A 592 -16.69 28.21 -25.63
CA ASP A 592 -15.62 29.20 -25.82
C ASP A 592 -15.58 30.32 -24.76
N ASP A 593 -16.66 30.49 -23.97
CA ASP A 593 -16.80 31.52 -22.93
C ASP A 593 -16.50 30.99 -21.50
N ASP A 594 -16.18 29.71 -21.33
CA ASP A 594 -15.97 29.10 -20.02
C ASP A 594 -14.60 29.44 -19.42
N VAL A 595 -14.58 29.70 -18.11
CA VAL A 595 -13.34 29.92 -17.33
C VAL A 595 -12.75 28.58 -16.92
N ILE A 596 -11.55 28.27 -17.40
CA ILE A 596 -10.81 27.06 -17.03
C ILE A 596 -9.54 27.45 -16.27
N VAL A 597 -9.40 26.94 -15.06
CA VAL A 597 -8.16 27.11 -14.27
C VAL A 597 -7.55 25.75 -13.97
N LYS A 598 -6.31 25.54 -14.43
CA LYS A 598 -5.52 24.31 -14.18
C LYS A 598 -4.09 24.66 -13.76
N GLY A 599 -3.80 24.49 -12.49
CA GLY A 599 -2.56 24.93 -11.84
C GLY A 599 -2.41 26.44 -11.94
N ALA A 600 -1.34 26.87 -12.61
CA ALA A 600 -1.11 28.27 -12.96
C ALA A 600 -1.65 28.65 -14.35
N ARG A 601 -2.17 27.70 -15.14
CA ARG A 601 -2.81 28.00 -16.43
C ARG A 601 -4.22 28.52 -16.18
N VAL A 602 -4.54 29.67 -16.78
CA VAL A 602 -5.87 30.29 -16.75
C VAL A 602 -6.28 30.57 -18.18
N GLU A 603 -7.36 29.94 -18.61
CA GLU A 603 -8.02 30.18 -19.91
C GLU A 603 -9.37 30.83 -19.61
N ALA A 604 -9.41 32.17 -19.70
CA ALA A 604 -10.56 32.94 -19.27
C ALA A 604 -10.51 34.37 -19.82
N PHE A 605 -11.68 35.03 -19.86
CA PHE A 605 -11.78 36.47 -20.09
C PHE A 605 -11.83 37.21 -18.74
N PRO A 606 -11.11 38.33 -18.57
CA PRO A 606 -11.18 39.13 -17.36
C PRO A 606 -12.60 39.62 -17.10
N ALA A 607 -13.07 39.51 -15.86
CA ALA A 607 -14.32 40.14 -15.43
C ALA A 607 -14.04 41.46 -14.70
N ASP A 608 -15.03 42.35 -14.62
CA ASP A 608 -14.89 43.62 -13.90
C ASP A 608 -14.65 43.36 -12.39
N THR A 609 -13.52 43.84 -11.87
CA THR A 609 -13.16 43.73 -10.45
C THR A 609 -13.46 45.03 -9.70
N THR A 610 -14.28 44.95 -8.65
CA THR A 610 -14.56 46.07 -7.74
C THR A 610 -13.48 46.18 -6.66
N ASN A 611 -12.54 47.10 -6.84
CA ASN A 611 -11.49 47.33 -5.83
C ASN A 611 -12.06 47.99 -4.57
N THR A 612 -11.87 47.33 -3.43
CA THR A 612 -12.24 47.86 -2.10
C THR A 612 -10.99 48.02 -1.27
N VAL A 613 -10.70 49.24 -0.81
CA VAL A 613 -9.47 49.50 -0.03
C VAL A 613 -9.51 48.71 1.28
N PRO A 614 -8.53 47.82 1.54
CA PRO A 614 -8.48 47.05 2.78
C PRO A 614 -8.20 47.95 3.99
N GLY A 615 -8.80 47.62 5.13
CA GLY A 615 -8.51 48.30 6.40
C GLY A 615 -7.13 47.92 6.94
N THR A 616 -6.46 48.87 7.60
CA THR A 616 -5.20 48.62 8.33
C THR A 616 -5.44 47.93 9.67
N ASP A 617 -6.56 48.24 10.33
CA ASP A 617 -6.94 47.60 11.60
C ASP A 617 -7.53 46.21 11.39
N VAL A 618 -7.28 45.31 12.34
CA VAL A 618 -7.78 43.94 12.32
C VAL A 618 -9.29 43.93 12.67
N PRO A 619 -10.18 43.47 11.78
CA PRO A 619 -11.63 43.54 12.01
C PRO A 619 -12.18 42.50 13.01
N TRP A 620 -11.37 41.54 13.46
CA TRP A 620 -11.74 40.53 14.46
C TRP A 620 -11.06 40.76 15.81
N LYS A 621 -11.72 40.31 16.87
CA LYS A 621 -11.15 40.24 18.24
C LYS A 621 -10.53 38.87 18.44
N ASP A 622 -9.42 38.78 19.17
CA ASP A 622 -8.67 37.55 19.48
C ASP A 622 -9.45 36.54 20.39
N GLY A 623 -10.67 36.14 20.01
CA GLY A 623 -11.55 35.25 20.78
C GLY A 623 -11.00 33.82 20.86
N ARG A 624 -11.27 33.08 21.95
CA ARG A 624 -10.89 31.66 22.09
C ARG A 624 -12.13 30.79 21.90
N ASN A 625 -11.96 29.65 21.22
CA ASN A 625 -13.03 28.66 21.09
C ASN A 625 -13.53 28.23 22.48
N GLN A 626 -14.84 28.18 22.66
CA GLN A 626 -15.42 27.68 23.91
C GLN A 626 -15.35 26.15 23.93
N LEU A 627 -14.86 25.58 25.05
CA LEU A 627 -14.78 24.13 25.24
C LEU A 627 -16.12 23.60 25.76
N ARG A 628 -16.70 22.63 25.05
CA ARG A 628 -17.91 21.92 25.48
C ARG A 628 -17.59 21.00 26.66
N GLN A 629 -18.47 20.92 27.66
CA GLN A 629 -18.36 19.93 28.74
C GLN A 629 -18.92 18.60 28.23
N ALA A 630 -18.13 17.51 28.32
CA ALA A 630 -18.55 16.20 27.84
C ALA A 630 -19.72 15.65 28.66
N THR A 631 -20.83 15.29 28.01
CA THR A 631 -21.95 14.58 28.63
C THR A 631 -21.69 13.07 28.58
N ALA A 632 -21.69 12.40 29.74
CA ALA A 632 -21.45 10.96 29.83
C ALA A 632 -22.64 10.16 29.28
N ARG A 633 -22.39 9.22 28.35
CA ARG A 633 -23.38 8.30 27.79
C ARG A 633 -23.22 6.88 28.36
N PRO A 634 -24.28 6.08 28.47
CA PRO A 634 -24.18 4.67 28.83
C PRO A 634 -23.52 3.86 27.70
N HIS A 635 -22.52 3.05 28.03
CA HIS A 635 -21.79 2.22 27.07
C HIS A 635 -22.60 1.01 26.60
N VAL A 636 -22.39 0.59 25.34
CA VAL A 636 -22.94 -0.66 24.79
C VAL A 636 -22.08 -1.84 25.27
N GLY A 637 -22.72 -2.87 25.82
CA GLY A 637 -22.10 -4.12 26.26
C GLY A 637 -22.14 -5.21 25.18
N LEU A 638 -21.02 -5.93 25.02
CA LEU A 638 -20.90 -7.09 24.14
C LEU A 638 -21.02 -8.41 24.92
N PRO A 639 -21.60 -9.48 24.34
CA PRO A 639 -21.75 -10.76 25.00
C PRO A 639 -20.42 -11.34 25.48
N VAL A 640 -20.30 -11.63 26.78
CA VAL A 640 -19.11 -12.25 27.36
C VAL A 640 -19.23 -13.78 27.33
N PRO A 641 -18.24 -14.51 26.77
CA PRO A 641 -18.25 -15.98 26.81
C PRO A 641 -18.19 -16.53 28.23
N ASP A 642 -18.71 -17.74 28.45
CA ASP A 642 -18.66 -18.42 29.75
C ASP A 642 -17.22 -18.40 30.34
N PRO A 643 -17.02 -17.86 31.57
CA PRO A 643 -15.71 -17.77 32.21
C PRO A 643 -14.95 -19.10 32.34
N THR A 644 -15.67 -20.23 32.34
CA THR A 644 -15.10 -21.58 32.42
C THR A 644 -14.78 -22.19 31.05
N SER A 645 -15.20 -21.54 29.97
CA SER A 645 -14.94 -21.98 28.61
C SER A 645 -13.45 -21.91 28.26
N CYS A 646 -13.00 -22.80 27.38
CA CYS A 646 -11.68 -22.71 26.76
C CYS A 646 -11.47 -21.39 25.97
N LEU A 647 -12.55 -20.69 25.60
CA LEU A 647 -12.51 -19.36 24.96
C LEU A 647 -11.93 -18.29 25.91
N VAL A 648 -12.22 -18.37 27.21
CA VAL A 648 -11.74 -17.42 28.22
C VAL A 648 -10.41 -17.88 28.84
N THR A 649 -10.26 -19.20 29.04
CA THR A 649 -9.14 -19.79 29.79
C THR A 649 -7.94 -20.19 28.91
N GLY A 650 -8.11 -20.31 27.59
CA GLY A 650 -7.11 -20.84 26.67
C GLY A 650 -6.78 -22.34 26.87
N ALA A 651 -7.49 -23.03 27.77
CA ALA A 651 -7.27 -24.43 28.11
C ALA A 651 -8.07 -25.35 27.18
N HIS A 652 -7.50 -25.68 26.02
CA HIS A 652 -8.16 -26.51 25.02
C HIS A 652 -8.14 -28.01 25.38
N ARG A 653 -9.28 -28.68 25.22
CA ARG A 653 -9.44 -30.11 25.48
C ARG A 653 -9.49 -30.89 24.16
N PHE A 654 -8.44 -31.66 23.88
CA PHE A 654 -8.33 -32.50 22.68
C PHE A 654 -8.58 -33.97 23.03
N LEU A 655 -9.53 -34.60 22.34
CA LEU A 655 -9.79 -36.04 22.47
C LEU A 655 -8.97 -36.81 21.44
N LEU A 656 -7.83 -37.34 21.88
CA LEU A 656 -6.95 -38.16 21.06
C LEU A 656 -7.42 -39.62 21.05
N PRO A 657 -7.36 -40.34 19.91
CA PRO A 657 -7.60 -41.76 19.87
C PRO A 657 -6.49 -42.51 20.62
N PRO A 658 -6.76 -43.71 21.14
CA PRO A 658 -5.77 -44.51 21.83
C PRO A 658 -4.60 -44.86 20.90
N THR A 659 -3.37 -44.75 21.41
CA THR A 659 -2.15 -45.07 20.67
C THR A 659 -2.19 -46.53 20.18
N PRO A 660 -1.91 -46.81 18.90
CA PRO A 660 -2.00 -48.17 18.36
C PRO A 660 -1.07 -49.13 19.11
N ARG A 661 -1.64 -50.21 19.68
CA ARG A 661 -0.86 -51.23 20.40
C ARG A 661 0.05 -51.99 19.43
N LYS A 662 1.37 -51.86 19.63
CA LYS A 662 2.47 -52.79 19.28
C LYS A 662 2.76 -53.15 17.81
N ARG A 663 2.09 -52.61 16.78
CA ARG A 663 2.42 -52.98 15.36
C ARG A 663 2.88 -51.89 14.40
N SER A 664 2.76 -50.59 14.70
CA SER A 664 3.43 -49.55 13.90
C SER A 664 4.65 -49.02 14.66
N LYS A 665 5.85 -49.20 14.11
CA LYS A 665 7.10 -48.63 14.65
C LYS A 665 7.27 -47.13 14.36
N ARG A 666 6.27 -46.48 13.75
CA ARG A 666 6.34 -45.08 13.33
C ARG A 666 5.36 -44.26 14.16
N ALA A 667 5.85 -43.15 14.68
CA ALA A 667 5.02 -42.13 15.30
C ALA A 667 4.06 -41.57 14.24
N VAL A 668 2.79 -41.42 14.59
CA VAL A 668 1.74 -40.95 13.67
C VAL A 668 1.26 -39.60 14.15
N TRP A 669 1.33 -38.58 13.28
CA TRP A 669 0.74 -37.29 13.56
C TRP A 669 -0.77 -37.35 13.31
N ILE A 670 -1.54 -36.74 14.21
CA ILE A 670 -2.99 -36.60 14.06
C ILE A 670 -3.44 -35.18 14.40
N TYR A 671 -4.50 -34.73 13.76
CA TYR A 671 -5.16 -33.46 14.08
C TYR A 671 -6.43 -33.75 14.85
N LYS A 672 -6.65 -32.98 15.92
CA LYS A 672 -7.90 -33.02 16.68
C LYS A 672 -8.37 -31.61 16.99
N GLY A 673 -9.68 -31.41 16.84
CA GLY A 673 -10.37 -30.23 17.33
C GLY A 673 -10.52 -30.27 18.85
N CYS A 674 -10.45 -29.10 19.47
CA CYS A 674 -10.86 -28.89 20.84
C CYS A 674 -12.36 -29.19 20.93
N SER A 675 -12.76 -30.00 21.91
CA SER A 675 -14.16 -30.42 22.10
C SER A 675 -15.11 -29.30 22.50
N GLN A 676 -14.61 -28.09 22.75
CA GLN A 676 -15.37 -26.94 23.22
C GLN A 676 -15.36 -25.78 22.20
N CYS A 677 -14.19 -25.35 21.72
CA CYS A 677 -14.08 -24.23 20.77
C CYS A 677 -13.74 -24.63 19.33
N GLY A 678 -13.59 -25.92 19.03
CA GLY A 678 -13.26 -26.37 17.67
C GLY A 678 -11.81 -26.12 17.20
N LEU A 679 -11.00 -25.33 17.93
CA LEU A 679 -9.56 -25.13 17.65
C LEU A 679 -8.88 -26.45 17.30
N THR A 680 -8.26 -26.56 16.13
CA THR A 680 -7.58 -27.79 15.70
C THR A 680 -6.09 -27.71 16.03
N LYS A 681 -5.54 -28.72 16.71
CA LYS A 681 -4.10 -28.82 17.04
C LYS A 681 -3.53 -30.14 16.56
N ARG A 682 -2.24 -30.12 16.18
CA ARG A 682 -1.46 -31.30 15.80
C ARG A 682 -0.92 -32.02 17.05
N HIS A 683 -1.09 -33.34 17.10
CA HIS A 683 -0.61 -34.19 18.18
C HIS A 683 0.19 -35.37 17.63
N LEU A 684 1.29 -35.71 18.29
CA LEU A 684 2.07 -36.91 17.97
C LEU A 684 1.54 -38.09 18.77
N LEU A 685 1.10 -39.14 18.09
CA LEU A 685 0.85 -40.45 18.70
C LEU A 685 2.13 -41.28 18.60
N ASP A 686 2.96 -41.21 19.64
CA ASP A 686 4.14 -42.07 19.79
C ASP A 686 3.76 -43.32 20.62
N PRO A 687 3.93 -44.55 20.08
CA PRO A 687 3.69 -45.81 20.81
C PRO A 687 4.65 -46.06 22.00
N GLY A 688 5.55 -45.13 22.30
CA GLY A 688 6.32 -45.11 23.53
C GLY A 688 7.68 -45.78 23.37
N ASN A 689 8.65 -45.02 22.86
CA ASN A 689 10.08 -45.31 23.03
C ASN A 689 10.95 -44.03 23.06
N LEU A 690 10.36 -42.87 23.36
CA LEU A 690 11.14 -41.69 23.73
C LEU A 690 11.75 -41.96 25.12
N LYS A 691 13.02 -42.41 25.12
CA LYS A 691 13.90 -42.18 26.27
C LYS A 691 13.70 -40.73 26.68
N THR A 692 13.34 -40.50 27.93
CA THR A 692 13.32 -39.17 28.55
C THR A 692 14.61 -38.47 28.14
N ARG A 693 14.50 -37.49 27.22
CA ARG A 693 15.59 -36.55 26.98
C ARG A 693 15.84 -35.94 28.35
N GLY A 694 17.06 -36.09 28.86
CA GLY A 694 17.48 -35.38 30.07
C GLY A 694 17.21 -33.88 29.88
N PRO A 695 17.12 -33.12 30.98
CA PRO A 695 16.91 -31.68 30.90
C PRO A 695 17.91 -31.12 29.88
N MET A 696 17.39 -30.57 28.77
CA MET A 696 18.23 -29.75 27.90
C MET A 696 18.74 -28.65 28.80
N THR A 697 20.05 -28.63 28.99
CA THR A 697 20.72 -27.51 29.62
C THR A 697 20.41 -26.32 28.72
N ASP A 698 19.62 -25.36 29.24
CA ASP A 698 19.51 -24.04 28.62
C ASP A 698 20.95 -23.53 28.55
N GLN A 699 21.55 -23.59 27.36
CA GLN A 699 22.84 -22.94 27.14
C GLN A 699 22.60 -21.45 27.38
N GLU A 700 23.42 -20.83 28.23
CA GLU A 700 23.44 -19.37 28.37
C GLU A 700 23.64 -18.77 26.98
N MET A 701 22.58 -18.18 26.46
CA MET A 701 22.59 -17.59 25.13
C MET A 701 23.26 -16.23 25.21
N PRO A 702 24.19 -15.90 24.30
CA PRO A 702 24.83 -14.60 24.28
C PRO A 702 23.75 -13.52 24.11
N ARG A 703 23.80 -12.50 24.98
CA ARG A 703 22.98 -11.30 24.81
C ARG A 703 23.48 -10.57 23.57
N TYR A 704 22.64 -10.50 22.54
CA TYR A 704 22.98 -9.77 21.32
C TYR A 704 23.05 -8.27 21.60
N ALA A 705 23.93 -7.58 20.88
CA ALA A 705 23.91 -6.13 20.85
C ALA A 705 22.54 -5.66 20.34
N PRO A 706 21.96 -4.58 20.89
CA PRO A 706 20.74 -4.01 20.34
C PRO A 706 20.97 -3.68 18.86
N LEU A 707 19.99 -4.01 18.01
CA LEU A 707 20.03 -3.55 16.63
C LEU A 707 20.16 -2.03 16.64
N THR A 708 21.05 -1.52 15.80
CA THR A 708 21.12 -0.07 15.61
C THR A 708 19.90 0.28 14.76
N ARG A 709 18.82 0.72 15.41
CA ARG A 709 17.69 1.28 14.68
C ARG A 709 18.24 2.45 13.85
N THR A 710 18.23 2.32 12.55
CA THR A 710 18.53 3.44 11.68
C THR A 710 17.53 4.52 12.04
N VAL A 711 18.06 5.70 12.38
CA VAL A 711 17.22 6.87 12.62
C VAL A 711 16.39 7.02 11.37
N ARG A 712 15.06 6.93 11.50
CA ARG A 712 14.16 7.24 10.39
C ARG A 712 14.58 8.62 9.92
N HIS A 713 15.14 8.72 8.72
CA HIS A 713 15.28 10.02 8.09
C HIS A 713 13.87 10.60 8.06
N ALA A 714 13.71 11.82 8.56
CA ALA A 714 12.42 12.48 8.56
C ALA A 714 11.98 12.58 7.11
N VAL A 715 11.06 11.71 6.72
CA VAL A 715 10.47 11.73 5.39
C VAL A 715 9.64 13.00 5.32
N GLY A 716 10.05 13.90 4.45
CA GLY A 716 9.52 15.25 4.37
C GLY A 716 8.49 15.41 3.26
N ARG A 717 8.17 16.68 3.02
CA ARG A 717 7.27 17.13 1.95
C ARG A 717 7.81 16.80 0.56
N GLU A 718 9.11 16.90 0.36
CA GLU A 718 9.77 16.71 -0.93
C GLU A 718 9.66 15.27 -1.44
N GLU A 719 9.87 14.27 -0.56
CA GLU A 719 9.76 12.87 -0.97
C GLU A 719 8.31 12.48 -1.29
N ILE A 720 7.32 13.06 -0.62
CA ILE A 720 5.91 12.87 -1.00
C ILE A 720 5.64 13.51 -2.36
N GLN A 721 6.12 14.74 -2.59
CA GLN A 721 5.96 15.42 -3.89
C GLN A 721 6.59 14.63 -5.03
N ASP A 722 7.80 14.10 -4.86
CA ASP A 722 8.48 13.27 -5.84
C ASP A 722 7.64 12.03 -6.22
N LEU A 723 7.05 11.36 -5.23
CA LEU A 723 6.14 10.24 -5.48
C LEU A 723 4.80 10.66 -6.11
N MET A 724 4.29 11.83 -5.79
CA MET A 724 3.10 12.36 -6.46
C MET A 724 3.40 12.63 -7.94
N VAL A 725 4.58 13.14 -8.28
CA VAL A 725 5.04 13.28 -9.68
C VAL A 725 5.18 11.92 -10.36
N HIS A 726 5.71 10.91 -9.67
CA HIS A 726 5.71 9.53 -10.19
C HIS A 726 4.29 9.06 -10.54
N LEU A 727 3.33 9.22 -9.63
CA LEU A 727 1.97 8.72 -9.81
C LEU A 727 1.11 9.55 -10.79
N GLY A 728 1.29 10.87 -10.85
CA GLY A 728 0.51 11.79 -11.68
C GLY A 728 -0.92 12.07 -11.17
N TYR A 729 -1.62 11.09 -10.62
CA TYR A 729 -2.91 11.27 -9.95
C TYR A 729 -3.19 10.15 -8.92
N GLY A 730 -4.14 10.39 -8.03
CA GLY A 730 -4.58 9.39 -7.06
C GLY A 730 -5.74 9.87 -6.18
N THR A 731 -6.12 9.03 -5.22
CA THR A 731 -7.16 9.36 -4.23
C THR A 731 -6.55 10.04 -3.00
N MET A 732 -7.37 10.71 -2.17
CA MET A 732 -6.92 11.18 -0.86
C MET A 732 -6.55 10.04 0.09
N ALA A 733 -7.06 8.82 -0.14
CA ALA A 733 -6.64 7.63 0.58
C ALA A 733 -5.20 7.23 0.22
N ASP A 734 -4.83 7.34 -1.06
CA ASP A 734 -3.46 7.12 -1.55
C ASP A 734 -2.46 8.09 -0.90
N LEU A 735 -2.83 9.37 -0.80
CA LEU A 735 -1.96 10.36 -0.15
C LEU A 735 -1.81 10.11 1.35
N ARG A 736 -2.92 9.80 2.04
CA ARG A 736 -2.87 9.36 3.45
C ARG A 736 -2.09 8.07 3.64
N TYR A 737 -2.01 7.21 2.62
CA TYR A 737 -1.18 6.01 2.62
C TYR A 737 0.31 6.35 2.53
N MET A 738 0.70 7.26 1.63
CA MET A 738 2.09 7.70 1.53
C MET A 738 2.54 8.42 2.81
N ALA A 739 1.69 9.28 3.37
CA ALA A 739 2.03 10.04 4.58
C ALA A 739 2.27 9.19 5.85
N ARG A 740 1.91 7.89 5.85
CA ARG A 740 1.98 7.01 7.05
C ARG A 740 3.38 6.78 7.59
N GLU A 741 4.36 6.81 6.71
CA GLU A 741 5.76 6.59 7.06
C GLU A 741 6.50 7.90 7.37
N THR A 742 5.80 9.03 7.31
CA THR A 742 6.31 10.35 7.69
C THR A 742 5.98 10.68 9.15
N ASP A 743 6.60 11.75 9.66
CA ASP A 743 6.26 12.30 10.98
C ASP A 743 5.07 13.28 10.92
N LEU A 744 4.46 13.49 9.74
CA LEU A 744 3.32 14.38 9.55
C LEU A 744 2.09 13.83 10.28
N ASP A 745 1.50 14.64 11.16
CA ASP A 745 0.18 14.33 11.69
C ASP A 745 -0.93 14.71 10.68
N ALA A 746 -2.19 14.41 11.01
CA ALA A 746 -3.32 14.70 10.13
C ALA A 746 -3.48 16.21 9.84
N SER A 747 -3.07 17.08 10.76
CA SER A 747 -3.08 18.53 10.58
C SER A 747 -1.93 18.97 9.68
N ASP A 748 -0.73 18.44 9.89
CA ASP A 748 0.44 18.76 9.07
C ASP A 748 0.23 18.32 7.61
N LEU A 749 -0.33 17.12 7.41
CA LEU A 749 -0.69 16.62 6.07
C LEU A 749 -1.75 17.51 5.41
N HIS A 750 -2.73 18.00 6.17
CA HIS A 750 -3.77 18.90 5.65
C HIS A 750 -3.17 20.25 5.22
N GLU A 751 -2.29 20.85 6.02
CA GLU A 751 -1.60 22.10 5.65
C GLU A 751 -0.70 21.91 4.42
N MET A 752 0.05 20.80 4.36
CA MET A 752 0.87 20.47 3.17
C MET A 752 0.02 20.40 1.90
N VAL A 753 -1.14 19.72 1.96
CA VAL A 753 -2.07 19.63 0.83
C VAL A 753 -2.61 21.00 0.42
N ARG A 754 -2.94 21.86 1.40
CA ARG A 754 -3.38 23.24 1.13
C ARG A 754 -2.30 24.07 0.46
N ASP A 755 -1.05 23.91 0.88
CA ASP A 755 0.09 24.60 0.25
C ASP A 755 0.33 24.10 -1.18
N LEU A 756 0.19 22.80 -1.43
CA LEU A 756 0.29 22.22 -2.78
C LEU A 756 -0.83 22.71 -3.71
N GLU A 757 -2.06 22.78 -3.21
CA GLU A 757 -3.21 23.28 -3.96
C GLU A 757 -3.07 24.78 -4.29
N SER A 758 -2.60 25.59 -3.33
CA SER A 758 -2.42 27.04 -3.51
C SER A 758 -1.22 27.42 -4.39
N THR A 759 -0.18 26.58 -4.44
CA THR A 759 0.95 26.78 -5.36
C THR A 759 0.65 26.35 -6.80
N GLY A 760 -0.52 25.75 -7.06
CA GLY A 760 -0.87 25.22 -8.38
C GLY A 760 -0.15 23.91 -8.73
N PHE A 761 0.47 23.23 -7.75
CA PHE A 761 1.13 21.94 -7.95
C PHE A 761 0.14 20.82 -8.32
N LEU A 762 -1.04 20.84 -7.68
CA LEU A 762 -2.09 19.84 -7.90
C LEU A 762 -3.48 20.48 -7.89
N GLU A 763 -4.45 19.74 -8.46
CA GLU A 763 -5.88 19.98 -8.31
C GLU A 763 -6.52 18.96 -7.39
N ILE A 764 -7.57 19.40 -6.67
CA ILE A 764 -8.34 18.54 -5.76
C ILE A 764 -9.81 18.58 -6.15
N ARG A 765 -10.37 17.40 -6.39
CA ARG A 765 -11.80 17.21 -6.52
C ARG A 765 -12.42 16.93 -5.15
N ARG A 766 -13.54 17.58 -4.85
CA ARG A 766 -14.31 17.41 -3.61
C ARG A 766 -15.69 16.84 -3.91
N ASP A 767 -16.20 16.01 -3.01
CA ASP A 767 -17.57 15.46 -3.11
C ASP A 767 -18.63 16.49 -2.69
N GLU A 768 -19.91 16.10 -2.73
CA GLU A 768 -21.05 16.92 -2.30
C GLU A 768 -20.98 17.36 -0.83
N ASN A 769 -20.21 16.65 0.00
CA ASN A 769 -19.97 16.98 1.40
C ASN A 769 -18.70 17.84 1.58
N MET A 770 -18.12 18.36 0.49
CA MET A 770 -16.89 19.14 0.45
C MET A 770 -15.66 18.39 0.98
N ARG A 771 -15.68 17.05 0.94
CA ARG A 771 -14.54 16.20 1.29
C ARG A 771 -13.66 16.04 0.08
N ALA A 772 -12.37 16.28 0.23
CA ALA A 772 -11.39 15.95 -0.80
C ALA A 772 -11.42 14.44 -1.07
N VAL A 773 -11.63 14.07 -2.34
CA VAL A 773 -11.73 12.67 -2.78
C VAL A 773 -10.53 12.27 -3.63
N ASP A 774 -10.20 13.06 -4.65
CA ASP A 774 -9.13 12.78 -5.61
C ASP A 774 -8.24 13.99 -5.81
N TRP A 775 -7.01 13.72 -6.24
CA TRP A 775 -6.04 14.73 -6.63
C TRP A 775 -5.39 14.37 -7.97
N GLU A 776 -5.00 15.39 -8.73
CA GLU A 776 -4.26 15.28 -9.98
C GLU A 776 -3.10 16.28 -9.98
N ILE A 777 -1.93 15.85 -10.43
CA ILE A 777 -0.76 16.71 -10.61
C ILE A 777 -0.87 17.49 -11.91
N ASN A 778 -0.61 18.79 -11.82
CA ASN A 778 -0.60 19.68 -12.97
C ASN A 778 0.65 19.48 -13.81
N ASP A 779 0.54 19.76 -15.10
CA ASP A 779 1.68 19.71 -16.01
C ASP A 779 2.74 20.75 -15.63
N PRO A 780 4.04 20.44 -15.84
CA PRO A 780 5.11 21.39 -15.56
C PRO A 780 4.96 22.64 -16.44
N VAL A 781 4.88 23.80 -15.80
CA VAL A 781 4.81 25.12 -16.44
C VAL A 781 5.83 26.08 -15.84
N LEU A 782 6.20 27.08 -16.62
CA LEU A 782 7.01 28.22 -16.17
C LEU A 782 6.10 29.45 -16.06
N VAL A 783 6.16 30.12 -14.91
CA VAL A 783 5.36 31.30 -14.61
C VAL A 783 6.30 32.46 -14.32
N GLU A 784 6.16 33.55 -15.06
CA GLU A 784 6.90 34.78 -14.78
C GLU A 784 6.23 35.57 -13.67
N PHE A 785 7.06 36.14 -12.79
CA PHE A 785 6.63 37.09 -11.77
C PHE A 785 7.75 38.09 -11.50
N ARG A 786 7.47 39.05 -10.60
CA ARG A 786 8.33 40.21 -10.31
C ARG A 786 9.82 39.90 -10.13
N ASP A 787 10.17 38.79 -9.48
CA ASP A 787 11.56 38.47 -9.09
C ASP A 787 12.22 37.35 -9.93
N GLY A 788 11.52 36.79 -10.92
CA GLY A 788 12.06 35.74 -11.80
C GLY A 788 11.00 34.83 -12.41
N VAL A 789 11.40 33.58 -12.65
CA VAL A 789 10.55 32.54 -13.25
C VAL A 789 10.40 31.39 -12.28
N ALA A 790 9.16 31.00 -11.98
CA ALA A 790 8.83 29.90 -11.09
C ALA A 790 8.46 28.63 -11.86
N ALA A 791 8.95 27.48 -11.40
CA ALA A 791 8.57 26.15 -11.88
C ALA A 791 7.36 25.64 -11.10
N VAL A 792 6.18 25.65 -11.73
CA VAL A 792 4.91 25.23 -11.13
C VAL A 792 4.44 23.91 -11.76
N GLY A 793 3.79 23.05 -10.97
CA GLY A 793 3.31 21.74 -11.42
C GLY A 793 4.28 20.60 -11.13
N GLY A 794 4.06 19.46 -11.77
CA GLY A 794 4.76 18.20 -11.52
C GLY A 794 6.15 18.09 -12.13
N TRP A 795 7.08 18.96 -11.73
CA TRP A 795 8.48 18.89 -12.13
C TRP A 795 9.21 17.76 -11.40
N SER A 796 9.96 16.94 -12.14
CA SER A 796 10.86 15.94 -11.53
C SER A 796 12.20 16.57 -11.12
N GLU A 797 12.94 15.90 -10.25
CA GLU A 797 14.23 16.38 -9.75
C GLU A 797 15.21 16.70 -10.89
N SER A 798 15.37 15.79 -11.86
CA SER A 798 16.29 16.03 -12.99
C SER A 798 15.85 17.17 -13.91
N GLN A 799 14.54 17.42 -14.01
CA GLN A 799 14.00 18.56 -14.77
C GLN A 799 14.30 19.88 -14.05
N LEU A 800 14.19 19.91 -12.72
CA LEU A 800 14.53 21.08 -11.91
C LEU A 800 16.04 21.36 -11.90
N GLU A 801 16.88 20.33 -11.81
CA GLU A 801 18.33 20.47 -11.92
C GLU A 801 18.71 21.07 -13.29
N ARG A 802 18.13 20.53 -14.37
CA ARG A 802 18.34 21.06 -15.72
C ARG A 802 17.86 22.51 -15.87
N LEU A 803 16.73 22.87 -15.25
CA LEU A 803 16.23 24.26 -15.22
C LEU A 803 17.24 25.19 -14.55
N ILE A 804 17.80 24.76 -13.41
CA ILE A 804 18.80 25.55 -12.69
C ILE A 804 20.07 25.69 -13.52
N ASP A 805 20.56 24.62 -14.14
CA ASP A 805 21.77 24.61 -14.97
C ASP A 805 21.67 25.51 -16.21
N LEU A 806 20.46 25.64 -16.78
CA LEU A 806 20.18 26.49 -17.95
C LEU A 806 19.84 27.95 -17.56
N SER A 807 19.66 28.24 -16.27
CA SER A 807 19.26 29.56 -15.77
C SER A 807 20.46 30.43 -15.34
N ASP A 808 20.19 31.71 -15.06
CA ASP A 808 21.18 32.64 -14.50
C ASP A 808 21.41 32.46 -12.98
N GLY A 809 20.75 31.47 -12.38
CA GLY A 809 20.89 31.11 -10.97
C GLY A 809 19.57 31.06 -10.20
N ARG A 810 19.57 30.32 -9.09
CA ARG A 810 18.40 30.11 -8.22
C ARG A 810 18.11 31.32 -7.33
N VAL A 811 16.84 31.68 -7.19
CA VAL A 811 16.36 32.66 -6.21
C VAL A 811 16.04 31.93 -4.90
N PRO A 812 16.50 32.43 -3.74
CA PRO A 812 16.13 31.87 -2.45
C PRO A 812 14.61 31.98 -2.22
N THR A 813 13.97 30.86 -1.91
CA THR A 813 12.54 30.78 -1.58
C THR A 813 12.34 30.12 -0.23
N ASP A 814 11.14 30.26 0.33
CA ASP A 814 10.75 29.56 1.55
C ASP A 814 10.68 28.04 1.35
N GLU A 815 10.83 27.30 2.44
CA GLU A 815 10.63 25.85 2.43
C GLU A 815 9.22 25.50 1.92
N GLY A 816 9.14 24.61 0.92
CA GLY A 816 7.89 24.18 0.31
C GLY A 816 7.33 25.11 -0.80
N ALA A 817 7.93 26.28 -1.01
CA ALA A 817 7.60 27.13 -2.15
C ALA A 817 8.17 26.54 -3.47
N PRO A 818 7.60 26.89 -4.63
CA PRO A 818 8.13 26.46 -5.92
C PRO A 818 9.59 26.86 -6.15
N THR A 819 10.28 26.11 -7.01
CA THR A 819 11.66 26.46 -7.41
C THR A 819 11.61 27.70 -8.32
N VAL A 820 12.37 28.72 -7.95
CA VAL A 820 12.46 29.99 -8.71
C VAL A 820 13.87 30.20 -9.23
N VAL A 821 13.97 30.61 -10.50
CA VAL A 821 15.23 30.92 -11.17
C VAL A 821 15.21 32.31 -11.81
N ARG A 822 16.39 32.90 -11.99
CA ARG A 822 16.59 34.13 -12.78
C ARG A 822 16.85 33.75 -14.23
N VAL A 823 16.22 34.47 -15.15
CA VAL A 823 16.32 34.18 -16.58
C VAL A 823 16.39 35.49 -17.36
N THR A 824 17.40 35.62 -18.21
CA THR A 824 17.57 36.77 -19.10
C THR A 824 16.81 36.59 -20.43
N ASP A 825 16.74 35.36 -20.95
CA ASP A 825 15.98 35.00 -22.15
C ASP A 825 15.06 33.80 -21.89
N LEU A 826 13.80 34.10 -21.61
CA LEU A 826 12.79 33.11 -21.23
C LEU A 826 12.38 32.22 -22.43
N SER A 827 12.41 32.77 -23.64
CA SER A 827 12.09 32.03 -24.86
C SER A 827 13.16 30.98 -25.16
N GLN A 828 14.44 31.33 -25.04
CA GLN A 828 15.53 30.38 -25.22
C GLN A 828 15.51 29.26 -24.16
N LEU A 829 15.23 29.61 -22.90
CA LEU A 829 15.14 28.63 -21.81
C LEU A 829 14.03 27.59 -22.05
N ALA A 830 12.87 28.03 -22.55
CA ALA A 830 11.74 27.15 -22.84
C ALA A 830 12.07 26.13 -23.95
N ASP A 831 12.74 26.57 -25.03
CA ASP A 831 13.15 25.68 -26.12
C ASP A 831 14.16 24.61 -25.66
N ASP A 832 15.01 24.93 -24.67
CA ASP A 832 16.10 24.06 -24.22
C ASP A 832 15.72 23.06 -23.10
N LEU A 833 14.60 23.23 -22.40
CA LEU A 833 14.21 22.40 -21.23
C LEU A 833 13.48 21.11 -21.60
N VAL A 834 12.30 21.24 -22.23
CA VAL A 834 11.41 20.14 -22.65
C VAL A 834 10.53 20.64 -23.81
N PRO A 835 10.35 19.88 -24.90
CA PRO A 835 9.29 20.18 -25.86
C PRO A 835 7.94 20.18 -25.12
N GLU A 836 7.13 21.24 -25.26
CA GLU A 836 5.79 21.41 -24.63
C GLU A 836 5.74 22.09 -23.25
N THR A 837 6.84 22.61 -22.68
CA THR A 837 6.73 23.47 -21.49
C THR A 837 5.99 24.77 -21.84
N VAL A 838 4.79 24.94 -21.29
CA VAL A 838 3.96 26.13 -21.54
C VAL A 838 4.36 27.26 -20.59
N TYR A 839 4.47 28.45 -21.18
CA TYR A 839 4.63 29.71 -20.49
C TYR A 839 3.25 30.32 -20.17
N CYS A 840 3.06 30.77 -18.93
CA CYS A 840 1.79 31.37 -18.49
C CYS A 840 2.00 32.77 -17.92
N GLY A 841 1.12 33.69 -18.33
CA GLY A 841 1.04 35.06 -17.79
C GLY A 841 0.44 35.10 -16.38
N SER A 842 0.73 36.19 -15.67
CA SER A 842 0.63 36.41 -14.23
C SER A 842 -0.70 36.01 -13.55
N ALA A 843 -0.60 35.77 -12.24
CA ALA A 843 -1.70 35.52 -11.31
C ALA A 843 -2.80 36.61 -11.25
N GLU A 844 -2.55 37.79 -11.86
CA GLU A 844 -3.53 38.88 -12.00
C GLU A 844 -4.76 38.43 -12.79
N VAL A 845 -4.56 37.62 -13.84
CA VAL A 845 -5.68 37.06 -14.62
C VAL A 845 -6.58 36.21 -13.74
N LEU A 846 -6.00 35.46 -12.78
CA LEU A 846 -6.79 34.61 -11.90
C LEU A 846 -7.70 35.44 -10.99
N VAL A 847 -7.21 36.51 -10.35
CA VAL A 847 -8.05 37.30 -9.43
C VAL A 847 -9.20 38.01 -10.16
N ASP A 848 -8.97 38.43 -11.40
CA ASP A 848 -9.98 39.12 -12.21
C ASP A 848 -11.11 38.19 -12.66
N CYS A 849 -10.83 36.90 -12.84
CA CYS A 849 -11.85 35.91 -13.22
C CYS A 849 -12.64 35.35 -12.02
N LEU A 850 -12.22 35.60 -10.78
CA LEU A 850 -12.92 35.12 -9.60
C LEU A 850 -14.16 35.97 -9.29
N PRO A 851 -15.32 35.39 -8.96
CA PRO A 851 -16.49 36.14 -8.56
C PRO A 851 -16.40 36.60 -7.10
N PRO A 852 -17.30 37.48 -6.64
CA PRO A 852 -17.52 37.69 -5.22
C PRO A 852 -18.01 36.40 -4.52
N LEU A 853 -17.69 36.23 -3.23
CA LEU A 853 -18.10 35.05 -2.46
C LEU A 853 -19.62 34.82 -2.42
N SER A 854 -20.40 35.90 -2.50
CA SER A 854 -21.85 35.86 -2.54
C SER A 854 -22.40 35.21 -3.82
N GLU A 855 -21.72 35.41 -4.95
CA GLU A 855 -22.05 34.76 -6.23
C GLU A 855 -21.54 33.33 -6.27
N ALA A 856 -20.33 33.08 -5.75
CA ALA A 856 -19.77 31.73 -5.64
C ALA A 856 -20.68 30.76 -4.86
N LEU A 857 -21.38 31.29 -3.85
CA LEU A 857 -22.31 30.53 -3.01
C LEU A 857 -23.49 29.93 -3.79
N ALA A 858 -23.90 30.54 -4.92
CA ALA A 858 -25.07 30.13 -5.67
C ALA A 858 -24.97 28.72 -6.27
N GLY A 859 -23.75 28.22 -6.52
CA GLY A 859 -23.51 26.89 -7.08
C GLY A 859 -23.52 25.75 -6.07
N PHE A 860 -23.76 26.03 -4.78
CA PHE A 860 -23.78 25.00 -3.74
C PHE A 860 -25.19 24.39 -3.59
N PRO A 861 -25.31 23.05 -3.48
CA PRO A 861 -26.60 22.40 -3.32
C PRO A 861 -27.20 22.67 -1.93
N GLN A 862 -28.46 23.09 -1.90
CA GLN A 862 -29.24 23.24 -0.67
C GLN A 862 -29.71 21.88 -0.16
N ILE A 863 -29.44 21.61 1.11
CA ILE A 863 -29.88 20.41 1.82
C ILE A 863 -30.71 20.77 3.06
N PRO A 864 -31.60 19.87 3.52
CA PRO A 864 -32.33 20.07 4.78
C PRO A 864 -31.38 20.18 5.98
N LEU A 865 -31.84 20.86 7.03
CA LEU A 865 -31.07 20.93 8.28
C LEU A 865 -30.79 19.52 8.86
N PRO A 866 -29.52 19.21 9.21
CA PRO A 866 -29.12 17.92 9.74
C PRO A 866 -29.73 17.63 11.12
N SER A 867 -30.32 16.45 11.32
CA SER A 867 -30.87 16.00 12.61
C SER A 867 -30.60 14.50 12.84
N PRO A 868 -30.15 14.07 14.04
CA PRO A 868 -29.79 14.87 15.22
C PRO A 868 -28.30 15.27 15.24
N CYS A 869 -28.00 16.57 15.21
CA CYS A 869 -26.65 17.09 15.52
C CYS A 869 -26.46 17.16 17.04
N GLN A 870 -25.46 16.46 17.57
CA GLN A 870 -25.30 16.30 19.02
C GLN A 870 -24.19 17.19 19.61
N GLU A 871 -23.21 17.62 18.80
CA GLU A 871 -22.09 18.48 19.23
C GLU A 871 -21.86 19.64 18.24
N LEU A 872 -22.69 20.69 18.35
CA LEU A 872 -22.74 21.80 17.40
C LEU A 872 -22.04 23.07 17.91
N ASP A 873 -21.18 23.69 17.11
CA ASP A 873 -20.64 25.02 17.40
C ASP A 873 -21.01 26.01 16.29
N TRP A 874 -21.27 27.27 16.67
CA TRP A 874 -21.50 28.40 15.76
C TRP A 874 -20.25 29.27 15.63
N PHE A 875 -19.94 29.75 14.43
CA PHE A 875 -18.80 30.64 14.19
C PHE A 875 -19.17 32.11 14.39
N SER A 876 -18.55 32.76 15.38
CA SER A 876 -18.68 34.19 15.58
C SER A 876 -17.68 34.97 14.72
N VAL A 877 -18.17 35.67 13.70
CA VAL A 877 -17.35 36.48 12.78
C VAL A 877 -16.52 37.52 13.53
N GLY A 878 -17.14 38.31 14.40
CA GLY A 878 -16.45 39.38 15.14
C GLY A 878 -15.39 38.89 16.15
N GLN A 879 -15.46 37.64 16.61
CA GLN A 879 -14.45 37.03 17.49
C GLN A 879 -13.51 36.07 16.77
N ALA A 880 -13.74 35.79 15.48
CA ALA A 880 -13.09 34.74 14.71
C ALA A 880 -12.96 33.41 15.49
N ALA A 881 -14.01 33.00 16.20
CA ALA A 881 -13.97 31.87 17.14
C ALA A 881 -15.27 31.03 17.11
N TRP A 882 -15.13 29.75 17.44
CA TRP A 882 -16.25 28.82 17.58
C TRP A 882 -16.87 28.88 18.98
N ILE A 883 -18.19 29.01 19.03
CA ILE A 883 -19.01 29.12 20.25
C ILE A 883 -19.96 27.93 20.30
N ALA A 884 -19.95 27.18 21.41
CA ALA A 884 -20.82 26.02 21.57
C ALA A 884 -22.30 26.45 21.66
N VAL A 885 -23.18 25.73 20.95
CA VAL A 885 -24.63 26.02 20.89
C VAL A 885 -25.47 24.75 20.98
N ASP A 886 -26.65 24.81 21.59
CA ASP A 886 -27.49 23.62 21.80
C ASP A 886 -28.35 23.25 20.58
N GLY A 887 -28.32 24.05 19.52
CA GLY A 887 -29.06 23.80 18.29
C GLY A 887 -28.80 24.85 17.21
N ILE A 888 -29.32 24.59 16.01
CA ILE A 888 -29.29 25.53 14.89
C ILE A 888 -30.39 26.58 15.14
N GLY A 889 -30.01 27.86 15.21
CA GLY A 889 -30.94 28.93 15.60
C GLY A 889 -31.04 30.09 14.62
N THR A 890 -29.92 30.59 14.10
CA THR A 890 -29.87 31.74 13.17
C THR A 890 -28.99 31.44 11.97
N ALA A 891 -29.16 32.18 10.87
CA ALA A 891 -28.29 32.09 9.71
C ALA A 891 -26.81 32.30 10.09
N GLY A 892 -25.91 31.55 9.47
CA GLY A 892 -24.48 31.57 9.75
C GLY A 892 -23.83 30.21 9.66
N LEU A 893 -22.54 30.16 9.99
CA LEU A 893 -21.74 28.94 9.88
C LEU A 893 -21.79 28.14 11.18
N TYR A 894 -22.08 26.85 11.05
CA TYR A 894 -22.06 25.86 12.12
C TYR A 894 -21.09 24.74 11.78
N ARG A 895 -20.55 24.08 12.81
CA ARG A 895 -19.84 22.81 12.67
C ARG A 895 -20.41 21.76 13.62
N ASP A 896 -20.51 20.53 13.13
CA ASP A 896 -20.83 19.35 13.94
C ASP A 896 -19.55 18.54 14.16
N THR A 897 -19.26 18.28 15.43
CA THR A 897 -18.06 17.57 15.89
C THR A 897 -18.34 16.17 16.43
N SER A 898 -19.60 15.72 16.37
CA SER A 898 -20.04 14.46 16.98
C SER A 898 -19.63 13.18 16.23
N GLY A 899 -19.21 13.27 14.96
CA GLY A 899 -18.80 12.12 14.14
C GLY A 899 -17.29 12.04 13.85
N TRP A 900 -16.87 11.01 13.08
CA TRP A 900 -15.47 10.78 12.66
C TRP A 900 -14.82 12.00 11.98
N ILE A 901 -15.60 12.79 11.24
CA ILE A 901 -15.16 13.97 10.51
C ILE A 901 -15.99 15.17 10.93
N THR A 902 -15.34 16.27 11.29
CA THR A 902 -16.02 17.54 11.53
C THR A 902 -16.72 18.03 10.27
N GLN A 903 -18.04 18.17 10.35
CA GLN A 903 -18.91 18.60 9.26
C GLN A 903 -19.21 20.09 9.42
N HIS A 904 -19.23 20.86 8.32
CA HIS A 904 -19.55 22.29 8.36
C HIS A 904 -20.81 22.57 7.54
N TYR A 905 -21.67 23.43 8.07
CA TYR A 905 -22.97 23.78 7.52
C TYR A 905 -23.12 25.29 7.52
N LEU A 906 -23.36 25.88 6.35
CA LEU A 906 -23.77 27.27 6.26
C LEU A 906 -25.29 27.32 6.21
N VAL A 907 -25.91 27.82 7.27
CA VAL A 907 -27.36 27.98 7.39
C VAL A 907 -27.75 29.30 6.74
N VAL A 908 -28.56 29.22 5.68
CA VAL A 908 -28.99 30.39 4.89
C VAL A 908 -30.40 30.83 5.28
N ASP A 909 -31.27 29.88 5.63
CA ASP A 909 -32.63 30.11 6.13
C ASP A 909 -33.00 29.11 7.24
N ASP A 910 -34.27 29.13 7.69
CA ASP A 910 -34.75 28.32 8.82
C ASP A 910 -34.90 26.81 8.52
N VAL A 911 -34.73 26.38 7.26
CA VAL A 911 -35.07 25.01 6.81
C VAL A 911 -33.96 24.35 6.01
N THR A 912 -33.08 25.15 5.40
CA THR A 912 -32.03 24.71 4.49
C THR A 912 -30.65 25.20 4.91
N CYS A 913 -29.66 24.40 4.55
CA CYS A 913 -28.26 24.74 4.70
C CYS A 913 -27.45 24.26 3.50
N LEU A 914 -26.23 24.78 3.39
CA LEU A 914 -25.25 24.41 2.39
C LEU A 914 -24.10 23.67 3.06
N ARG A 915 -23.57 22.64 2.40
CA ARG A 915 -22.32 22.00 2.78
C ARG A 915 -21.15 22.82 2.25
N VAL A 916 -20.29 23.26 3.16
CA VAL A 916 -19.12 24.10 2.83
C VAL A 916 -17.88 23.56 3.51
N ASP A 917 -16.70 23.89 3.00
CA ASP A 917 -15.46 23.71 3.77
C ASP A 917 -15.32 24.81 4.83
N LYS A 918 -14.38 24.61 5.75
CA LYS A 918 -14.22 25.46 6.94
C LYS A 918 -13.72 26.87 6.60
N GLU A 919 -12.89 27.05 5.58
CA GLU A 919 -12.35 28.35 5.19
C GLU A 919 -13.39 29.16 4.43
N PHE A 920 -13.97 28.57 3.38
CA PHE A 920 -14.99 29.23 2.57
C PHE A 920 -16.18 29.64 3.43
N GLY A 921 -16.68 28.75 4.28
CA GLY A 921 -17.80 29.03 5.17
C GLY A 921 -17.54 30.22 6.11
N LYS A 922 -16.30 30.43 6.57
CA LYS A 922 -15.97 31.55 7.47
C LYS A 922 -15.98 32.88 6.76
N HIS A 923 -15.39 32.93 5.56
CA HIS A 923 -15.37 34.15 4.76
C HIS A 923 -16.76 34.48 4.21
N VAL A 924 -17.55 33.48 3.81
CA VAL A 924 -18.95 33.67 3.42
C VAL A 924 -19.80 34.15 4.60
N ALA A 925 -19.66 33.57 5.80
CA ALA A 925 -20.37 34.04 6.98
C ALA A 925 -20.04 35.51 7.31
N ALA A 926 -18.80 35.95 7.05
CA ALA A 926 -18.41 37.34 7.20
C ALA A 926 -19.00 38.25 6.10
N ALA A 927 -18.99 37.79 4.84
CA ALA A 927 -19.62 38.48 3.72
C ALA A 927 -21.13 38.68 3.93
N LEU A 928 -21.84 37.69 4.51
CA LEU A 928 -23.25 37.83 4.90
C LEU A 928 -23.47 38.93 5.97
N GLU A 929 -22.48 39.21 6.82
CA GLU A 929 -22.46 40.35 7.74
C GLU A 929 -21.93 41.65 7.10
N ARG A 930 -21.61 41.65 5.80
CA ARG A 930 -20.93 42.72 5.04
C ARG A 930 -19.59 43.12 5.66
N ARG A 931 -18.80 42.11 6.04
CA ARG A 931 -17.47 42.27 6.64
C ARG A 931 -16.45 41.39 5.91
N ALA A 932 -15.30 41.94 5.57
CA ALA A 932 -14.15 41.16 5.15
C ALA A 932 -13.34 40.69 6.37
N LEU A 933 -12.94 39.41 6.40
CA LEU A 933 -11.94 38.90 7.34
C LEU A 933 -10.52 39.14 6.82
N ILE A 934 -10.26 40.35 6.34
CA ILE A 934 -9.00 40.78 5.74
C ILE A 934 -8.53 42.08 6.40
N SER A 935 -7.22 42.19 6.59
CA SER A 935 -6.50 43.41 6.95
C SER A 935 -5.23 43.49 6.09
N TYR A 936 -4.79 44.69 5.75
CA TYR A 936 -3.58 44.90 4.94
C TYR A 936 -2.65 45.93 5.55
N ASP A 937 -1.35 45.63 5.55
CA ASP A 937 -0.28 46.49 6.05
C ASP A 937 0.59 46.94 4.87
N ALA A 938 0.35 48.16 4.39
CA ALA A 938 1.01 48.69 3.19
C ALA A 938 2.50 48.97 3.38
N GLU A 939 2.98 49.21 4.62
CA GLU A 939 4.42 49.39 4.87
C GLU A 939 5.19 48.07 4.79
N ALA A 940 4.55 46.98 5.21
CA ALA A 940 5.13 45.64 5.21
C ALA A 940 4.77 44.81 3.97
N GLU A 941 3.89 45.31 3.09
CA GLU A 941 3.27 44.57 1.99
C GLU A 941 2.65 43.24 2.47
N GLU A 942 1.98 43.26 3.64
CA GLU A 942 1.43 42.06 4.29
C GLU A 942 -0.10 42.05 4.29
N LEU A 943 -0.70 41.04 3.65
CA LEU A 943 -2.12 40.72 3.78
C LEU A 943 -2.34 39.75 4.95
N ARG A 944 -3.33 40.02 5.80
CA ARG A 944 -3.59 39.28 7.04
C ARG A 944 -5.04 38.80 7.12
N VAL A 945 -5.21 37.55 7.55
CA VAL A 945 -6.52 36.93 7.85
C VAL A 945 -6.50 36.28 9.25
N PRO A 946 -7.65 35.98 9.89
CA PRO A 946 -7.65 35.37 11.22
C PRO A 946 -7.02 33.97 11.24
N LEU A 947 -6.44 33.58 12.38
CA LEU A 947 -5.90 32.23 12.55
C LEU A 947 -6.99 31.17 12.35
N GLY A 948 -6.76 30.26 11.40
CA GLY A 948 -7.70 29.21 11.01
C GLY A 948 -8.76 29.66 10.01
N ALA A 949 -8.65 30.86 9.43
CA ALA A 949 -9.48 31.37 8.33
C ALA A 949 -8.60 31.74 7.13
N ARG A 950 -7.77 30.79 6.65
CA ARG A 950 -7.01 30.95 5.39
C ARG A 950 -7.95 31.37 4.26
N LEU A 951 -7.40 32.04 3.25
CA LEU A 951 -8.18 32.36 2.04
C LEU A 951 -8.71 31.07 1.40
N PRO A 952 -9.94 31.06 0.88
CA PRO A 952 -10.54 29.84 0.36
C PRO A 952 -10.05 29.54 -1.07
N GLY A 953 -9.84 28.26 -1.40
CA GLY A 953 -9.58 27.76 -2.76
C GLY A 953 -8.73 28.65 -3.69
N LEU A 954 -9.27 28.99 -4.86
CA LEU A 954 -8.59 29.77 -5.90
C LEU A 954 -8.22 31.21 -5.46
N TYR A 955 -8.93 31.78 -4.49
CA TYR A 955 -8.58 33.09 -3.95
C TYR A 955 -7.23 33.06 -3.22
N GLU A 956 -6.90 31.97 -2.54
CA GLU A 956 -5.56 31.78 -1.97
C GLU A 956 -4.52 31.55 -3.07
N ARG A 957 -4.88 30.76 -4.10
CA ARG A 957 -4.00 30.49 -5.24
C ARG A 957 -3.60 31.77 -5.98
N ALA A 958 -4.53 32.71 -6.18
CA ALA A 958 -4.22 34.00 -6.80
C ALA A 958 -3.13 34.78 -6.03
N VAL A 959 -3.22 34.80 -4.70
CA VAL A 959 -2.22 35.47 -3.85
C VAL A 959 -0.88 34.73 -3.87
N VAL A 960 -0.90 33.40 -3.76
CA VAL A 960 0.32 32.58 -3.73
C VAL A 960 1.04 32.59 -5.08
N LEU A 961 0.34 32.52 -6.22
CA LEU A 961 0.97 32.60 -7.54
C LEU A 961 1.49 34.00 -7.88
N SER A 962 0.97 35.07 -7.24
CA SER A 962 1.48 36.43 -7.43
C SER A 962 2.82 36.66 -6.72
N THR A 963 3.08 35.92 -5.64
CA THR A 963 4.20 36.16 -4.72
C THR A 963 5.19 34.99 -4.64
N PHE A 964 4.76 33.79 -5.05
CA PHE A 964 5.41 32.50 -4.80
C PHE A 964 5.83 32.28 -3.35
N ALA A 965 5.12 32.90 -2.40
CA ALA A 965 5.33 32.78 -0.97
C ALA A 965 4.13 32.09 -0.30
N LEU A 966 4.43 31.12 0.57
CA LEU A 966 3.40 30.44 1.34
C LEU A 966 2.97 31.28 2.55
N PRO A 967 1.68 31.20 2.96
CA PRO A 967 1.21 31.91 4.13
C PRO A 967 1.86 31.40 5.42
N ARG A 968 2.12 32.32 6.35
CA ARG A 968 2.76 32.02 7.62
C ARG A 968 1.84 32.32 8.80
N SER A 969 1.80 31.42 9.77
CA SER A 969 1.03 31.65 11.00
C SER A 969 1.78 32.60 11.96
N ASN A 970 1.12 33.69 12.36
CA ASN A 970 1.59 34.58 13.42
C ASN A 970 0.77 34.35 14.69
N LYS A 971 1.27 33.49 15.59
CA LYS A 971 0.57 33.13 16.83
C LYS A 971 0.42 34.30 17.81
N GLN A 972 1.30 35.31 17.77
CA GLN A 972 1.23 36.47 18.66
C GLN A 972 0.08 37.39 18.29
N ARG A 973 -0.13 37.62 16.99
CA ARG A 973 -1.24 38.42 16.45
C ARG A 973 -2.46 37.59 16.05
N ARG A 974 -2.42 36.27 16.31
CA ARG A 974 -3.44 35.28 15.94
C ARG A 974 -3.96 35.47 14.52
N SER A 975 -3.05 35.69 13.60
CA SER A 975 -3.33 35.89 12.18
C SER A 975 -2.52 34.92 11.33
N ILE A 976 -2.95 34.77 10.09
CA ILE A 976 -2.18 34.18 9.00
C ILE A 976 -1.76 35.34 8.10
N VAL A 977 -0.50 35.36 7.71
CA VAL A 977 0.14 36.46 6.96
C VAL A 977 0.57 35.95 5.59
N TYR A 978 0.13 36.65 4.55
CA TYR A 978 0.61 36.50 3.18
C TYR A 978 1.58 37.66 2.89
N PRO A 979 2.88 37.39 2.69
CA PRO A 979 3.89 38.44 2.50
C PRO A 979 3.96 38.91 1.03
N ASN A 980 4.55 40.09 0.81
CA ASN A 980 4.84 40.67 -0.50
C ASN A 980 3.61 40.83 -1.41
N VAL A 981 2.42 41.05 -0.82
CA VAL A 981 1.17 41.23 -1.56
C VAL A 981 1.03 42.69 -1.95
N ASP A 982 0.85 42.97 -3.24
CA ASP A 982 0.63 44.33 -3.75
C ASP A 982 -0.73 44.90 -3.26
N ILE A 983 -0.80 46.22 -3.09
CA ILE A 983 -2.01 46.91 -2.62
C ILE A 983 -3.19 46.73 -3.57
N ASP A 984 -2.96 46.71 -4.88
CA ASP A 984 -4.01 46.57 -5.88
C ASP A 984 -4.61 45.15 -5.82
N LEU A 985 -3.76 44.13 -5.67
CA LEU A 985 -4.19 42.75 -5.45
C LEU A 985 -4.96 42.60 -4.13
N ALA A 986 -4.47 43.23 -3.05
CA ALA A 986 -5.16 43.23 -1.75
C ALA A 986 -6.54 43.91 -1.83
N ALA A 987 -6.66 45.00 -2.61
CA ALA A 987 -7.91 45.72 -2.79
C ALA A 987 -8.92 44.96 -3.67
N ALA A 988 -8.45 44.33 -4.74
CA ALA A 988 -9.24 43.43 -5.57
C ALA A 988 -9.81 42.27 -4.75
N LEU A 989 -8.94 41.57 -4.00
CA LEU A 989 -9.32 40.44 -3.16
C LEU A 989 -10.31 40.84 -2.06
N THR A 990 -10.10 42.00 -1.42
CA THR A 990 -11.02 42.52 -0.40
C THR A 990 -12.41 42.76 -0.98
N GLY A 991 -12.51 43.26 -2.21
CA GLY A 991 -13.77 43.44 -2.91
C GLY A 991 -14.51 42.12 -3.19
N LYS A 992 -13.79 41.04 -3.49
CA LYS A 992 -14.39 39.72 -3.71
C LYS A 992 -14.85 39.05 -2.40
N MET A 993 -14.38 39.51 -1.24
CA MET A 993 -14.62 38.89 0.08
C MET A 993 -15.78 39.51 0.86
N VAL A 994 -16.48 40.51 0.30
CA VAL A 994 -17.57 41.28 0.95
C VAL A 994 -18.90 41.08 0.27
#